data_AF-A0A4U0WJA0-F1
#
_entry.id   AF-A0A4U0WJA0-F1
#
_cell.length_a   1.000
_cell.length_b   1.000
_cell.length_c   1.000
_cell.angle_alpha   90.00
_cell.angle_beta   90.00
_cell.angle_gamma   90.00
#
_symmetry.space_group_name_H-M   'P 1'
#
loop_
_entity.id
_entity.type
_entity.pdbx_description
1 polymer ?
#
loop_
_entity_poly.entity_id
_entity_poly.type
_entity_poly.pdbx_seq_one_letter_code
_entity_poly.pdbx_strand_id
1 'polypeptide(L)'
;MFRLRQANDFSYMLAGVVYCTRVLAIEVILPSDQRQEQNDEDDKRFRQVRDEYLADGTYSVVSKMISLLAYGKTIALSHNNTGSVSWSLDRTVVQYRGRPIYLDRVGEMMQNVVREAEDKLWAELMWTKTDDRFEIPLEKLENDVTFTKRGVSFIANRANGLRDKRGWMLERAFAHPEGKKLHRSGTWSKGVVQKYLRQVDRFRELLLFCVHVTGGQPARGSEITTIRFRNGFLQDRNVFAIQGHMVIVTRYHKSRSQFDKPKVIPRFLPWKVGQLLAVYLTYVQPVQEYLSEQVRGFGFSDYVWSNEYGPWGTDRLTKIITRETEKWLGTRLTTLDYRHVAISLGREVVGDQFARGYIEETSEIEEAKVDEDDGLKISARRGGEIGANRYGVSLDVIKHLSSRSIDTFRPTSMQWHVFLGLVSSRQAAAAGQKRGAHLRSGSSSVSSERQQEDRRMALMLQNNGIHGWARMLEQSRHVEGGNSSGWHVGSEPSHRRSSPCPLYIPPPGCGSGLITPGTTSGPETLPLWHRSRNLASVNRRTIGEEEMKQAMRQALGVDDVSFRSDSQREGLEAVLSKDDLAPLVVVLPTGGGKSLLFMVPACLRDPGITVVVVPYRALLDNLLLKAKAAGIDCFEWKRGEVNPAALVFVSTDVVSPFMSYARVMEVKHLLRRVSVDESHLKFTSSNWRAVRGLRRPTIMLTATLPIML
;
A
#
# COMPACT_ATOMS: atom_id res chain seq x y z
N MET A 1 21.46 -16.39 32.78
CA MET A 1 20.16 -16.93 33.27
C MET A 1 19.11 -16.71 32.20
N PHE A 2 18.63 -17.76 31.52
CA PHE A 2 17.63 -17.62 30.46
C PHE A 2 16.23 -17.53 31.05
N ARG A 3 15.62 -16.34 31.05
CA ARG A 3 14.25 -16.15 31.51
C ARG A 3 13.29 -16.71 30.47
N LEU A 4 12.43 -17.66 30.86
CA LEU A 4 11.39 -18.21 29.99
C LEU A 4 10.44 -17.09 29.53
N ARG A 5 10.01 -17.16 28.26
CA ARG A 5 9.10 -16.17 27.66
C ARG A 5 7.65 -16.52 27.98
N GLN A 6 6.81 -15.50 28.17
CA GLN A 6 5.35 -15.69 28.30
C GLN A 6 4.72 -16.01 26.94
N ALA A 7 3.49 -16.53 26.95
CA ALA A 7 2.78 -16.94 25.73
C ALA A 7 2.69 -15.82 24.68
N ASN A 8 2.50 -14.57 25.11
CA ASN A 8 2.46 -13.40 24.24
C ASN A 8 3.78 -13.20 23.46
N ASP A 9 4.93 -13.43 24.11
CA ASP A 9 6.28 -13.25 23.56
C ASP A 9 6.84 -14.52 22.88
N PHE A 10 6.06 -15.60 22.87
CA PHE A 10 6.40 -16.90 22.27
C PHE A 10 5.51 -17.26 21.07
N SER A 11 4.22 -16.96 21.11
CA SER A 11 3.24 -17.39 20.10
C SER A 11 3.58 -16.93 18.68
N TYR A 12 4.20 -15.75 18.52
CA TYR A 12 4.63 -15.28 17.19
C TYR A 12 5.81 -16.09 16.62
N MET A 13 6.69 -16.62 17.46
CA MET A 13 7.80 -17.48 17.04
C MET A 13 7.29 -18.87 16.68
N LEU A 14 6.43 -19.45 17.53
CA LEU A 14 5.78 -20.73 17.27
C LEU A 14 4.94 -20.70 15.98
N ALA A 15 4.25 -19.59 15.71
CA ALA A 15 3.51 -19.40 14.44
C ALA A 15 4.45 -19.34 13.22
N GLY A 16 5.65 -18.78 13.38
CA GLY A 16 6.71 -18.83 12.37
C GLY A 16 7.21 -20.26 12.13
N VAL A 17 7.44 -21.04 13.19
CA VAL A 17 7.83 -22.45 13.07
C VAL A 17 6.74 -23.26 12.38
N VAL A 18 5.47 -23.15 12.80
CA VAL A 18 4.33 -23.85 12.17
C VAL A 18 4.16 -23.48 10.69
N TYR A 19 4.40 -22.22 10.32
CA TYR A 19 4.42 -21.80 8.92
C TYR A 19 5.54 -22.51 8.15
N CYS A 20 6.78 -22.49 8.64
CA CYS A 20 7.91 -23.15 8.00
C CYS A 20 7.71 -24.67 7.89
N THR A 21 7.25 -25.33 8.96
CA THR A 21 6.97 -26.78 8.95
C THR A 21 5.87 -27.13 7.94
N ARG A 22 4.82 -26.31 7.81
CA ARG A 22 3.78 -26.55 6.80
C ARG A 22 4.28 -26.38 5.38
N VAL A 23 5.11 -25.36 5.10
CA VAL A 23 5.73 -25.18 3.78
C VAL A 23 6.65 -26.35 3.45
N LEU A 24 7.54 -26.74 4.37
CA LEU A 24 8.46 -27.86 4.19
C LEU A 24 7.75 -29.22 4.06
N ALA A 25 6.66 -29.45 4.81
CA ALA A 25 5.90 -30.68 4.70
C ALA A 25 5.15 -30.77 3.36
N ILE A 26 4.56 -29.68 2.87
CA ILE A 26 3.96 -29.64 1.53
C ILE A 26 5.03 -29.97 0.47
N GLU A 27 6.22 -29.38 0.60
CA GLU A 27 7.36 -29.61 -0.31
C GLU A 27 7.91 -31.06 -0.27
N VAL A 28 7.64 -31.83 0.79
CA VAL A 28 8.04 -33.25 0.91
C VAL A 28 6.93 -34.21 0.48
N ILE A 29 5.65 -33.82 0.62
CA ILE A 29 4.48 -34.67 0.36
C ILE A 29 3.94 -34.48 -1.06
N LEU A 30 3.96 -33.24 -1.56
CA LEU A 30 3.69 -32.86 -2.95
C LEU A 30 4.90 -32.10 -3.48
N PRO A 31 6.01 -32.80 -3.83
CA PRO A 31 7.25 -32.15 -4.23
C PRO A 31 7.04 -31.17 -5.37
N SER A 32 7.62 -29.97 -5.25
CA SER A 32 7.43 -28.94 -6.27
C SER A 32 8.13 -29.28 -7.59
N ASP A 33 9.01 -30.29 -7.60
CA ASP A 33 9.60 -30.88 -8.79
C ASP A 33 8.73 -31.93 -9.51
N GLN A 34 7.55 -32.31 -8.98
CA GLN A 34 6.73 -33.41 -9.50
C GLN A 34 5.30 -33.01 -9.89
N ARG A 35 4.93 -31.72 -9.89
CA ARG A 35 3.52 -31.31 -10.07
C ARG A 35 2.91 -31.58 -11.45
N GLN A 36 3.70 -31.64 -12.52
CA GLN A 36 3.19 -32.06 -13.83
C GLN A 36 2.81 -33.55 -13.88
N GLU A 37 3.31 -34.36 -12.94
CA GLU A 37 3.06 -35.81 -12.83
C GLU A 37 2.07 -36.16 -11.69
N GLN A 38 1.90 -35.26 -10.73
CA GLN A 38 0.92 -35.36 -9.64
C GLN A 38 -0.51 -35.49 -10.18
N ASN A 39 -1.21 -36.51 -9.71
CA ASN A 39 -2.58 -36.83 -10.13
C ASN A 39 -3.54 -36.95 -8.92
N ASP A 40 -4.78 -37.38 -9.15
CA ASP A 40 -5.80 -37.53 -8.10
C ASP A 40 -5.37 -38.47 -6.96
N GLU A 41 -4.42 -39.39 -7.17
CA GLU A 41 -3.86 -40.25 -6.12
C GLU A 41 -2.84 -39.52 -5.25
N ASP A 42 -2.04 -38.62 -5.81
CA ASP A 42 -1.15 -37.75 -5.03
C ASP A 42 -1.94 -36.71 -4.23
N ASP A 43 -3.03 -36.17 -4.77
CA ASP A 43 -3.89 -35.26 -4.02
C ASP A 43 -4.66 -35.99 -2.88
N LYS A 44 -5.03 -37.27 -3.06
CA LYS A 44 -5.52 -38.16 -1.98
C LYS A 44 -4.43 -38.44 -0.95
N ARG A 45 -3.22 -38.81 -1.38
CA ARG A 45 -2.05 -39.06 -0.52
C ARG A 45 -1.68 -37.82 0.30
N PHE A 46 -1.72 -36.64 -0.32
CA PHE A 46 -1.55 -35.37 0.38
C PHE A 46 -2.63 -35.16 1.43
N ARG A 47 -3.91 -35.38 1.11
CA ARG A 47 -5.01 -35.27 2.09
C ARG A 47 -4.80 -36.26 3.25
N GLN A 48 -4.42 -37.50 2.98
CA GLN A 48 -4.12 -38.50 4.00
C GLN A 48 -2.97 -38.07 4.93
N VAL A 49 -1.80 -37.73 4.37
CA VAL A 49 -0.64 -37.32 5.18
C VAL A 49 -0.86 -35.95 5.86
N ARG A 50 -1.68 -35.06 5.25
CA ARG A 50 -2.17 -33.83 5.90
C ARG A 50 -3.03 -34.18 7.12
N ASP A 51 -3.99 -35.08 6.97
CA ASP A 51 -4.95 -35.40 8.03
C ASP A 51 -4.31 -36.22 9.15
N GLU A 52 -3.29 -37.04 8.85
CA GLU A 52 -2.50 -37.77 9.84
C GLU A 52 -1.47 -36.85 10.55
N TYR A 53 -0.70 -36.05 9.81
CA TYR A 53 0.48 -35.34 10.35
C TYR A 53 0.37 -33.81 10.45
N LEU A 54 -0.48 -33.11 9.69
CA LEU A 54 -0.50 -31.63 9.58
C LEU A 54 -1.79 -30.96 10.10
N ALA A 55 -2.84 -31.75 10.32
CA ALA A 55 -4.10 -31.35 10.92
C ALA A 55 -3.95 -31.07 12.43
N ASP A 56 -5.03 -30.54 13.02
CA ASP A 56 -5.17 -30.41 14.47
C ASP A 56 -5.90 -31.64 15.03
N GLY A 57 -5.62 -32.01 16.28
CA GLY A 57 -6.28 -33.14 16.95
C GLY A 57 -5.65 -34.53 16.74
N THR A 58 -4.61 -34.69 15.90
CA THR A 58 -3.86 -35.97 15.80
C THR A 58 -2.68 -36.05 16.77
N TYR A 59 -2.02 -37.21 16.85
CA TYR A 59 -0.82 -37.43 17.65
C TYR A 59 0.48 -36.87 17.01
N SER A 60 0.37 -35.88 16.13
CA SER A 60 1.54 -35.31 15.42
C SER A 60 2.20 -34.14 16.16
N VAL A 61 3.47 -33.87 15.82
CA VAL A 61 4.20 -32.69 16.29
C VAL A 61 3.52 -31.39 15.84
N VAL A 62 2.93 -31.35 14.64
CA VAL A 62 2.24 -30.16 14.11
C VAL A 62 0.93 -29.93 14.84
N SER A 63 0.13 -30.98 15.09
CA SER A 63 -1.05 -30.93 15.97
C SER A 63 -0.67 -30.39 17.35
N LYS A 64 0.41 -30.88 17.96
CA LYS A 64 0.87 -30.36 19.26
C LYS A 64 1.30 -28.88 19.19
N MET A 65 1.92 -28.43 18.10
CA MET A 65 2.24 -27.01 17.89
C MET A 65 1.00 -26.15 17.63
N ILE A 66 -0.03 -26.65 16.93
CA ILE A 66 -1.31 -25.96 16.73
C ILE A 66 -2.05 -25.84 18.08
N SER A 67 -2.14 -26.94 18.84
CA SER A 67 -2.65 -26.95 20.21
C SER A 67 -1.90 -25.97 21.13
N LEU A 68 -0.57 -25.85 21.01
CA LEU A 68 0.22 -24.86 21.75
C LEU A 68 0.00 -23.42 21.27
N LEU A 69 -0.32 -23.19 19.98
CA LEU A 69 -0.77 -21.89 19.47
C LEU A 69 -2.18 -21.54 19.94
N ALA A 70 -3.10 -22.51 19.97
CA ALA A 70 -4.44 -22.35 20.49
C ALA A 70 -4.40 -22.02 22.00
N TYR A 71 -3.64 -22.80 22.78
CA TYR A 71 -3.38 -22.55 24.20
C TYR A 71 -2.69 -21.19 24.43
N GLY A 72 -1.67 -20.86 23.65
CA GLY A 72 -0.99 -19.56 23.71
C GLY A 72 -1.89 -18.37 23.34
N LYS A 73 -2.80 -18.55 22.38
CA LYS A 73 -3.85 -17.58 22.01
C LYS A 73 -4.91 -17.46 23.10
N THR A 74 -5.34 -18.56 23.72
CA THR A 74 -6.28 -18.56 24.84
C THR A 74 -5.67 -17.85 26.04
N ILE A 75 -4.40 -18.12 26.37
CA ILE A 75 -3.63 -17.35 27.37
C ILE A 75 -3.51 -15.87 26.96
N ALA A 76 -3.30 -15.54 25.69
CA ALA A 76 -3.25 -14.15 25.22
C ALA A 76 -4.60 -13.42 25.28
N LEU A 77 -5.72 -14.16 25.29
CA LEU A 77 -7.08 -13.65 25.44
C LEU A 77 -7.53 -13.58 26.90
N SER A 78 -7.08 -14.52 27.75
CA SER A 78 -7.39 -14.56 29.19
C SER A 78 -6.39 -13.80 30.07
N HIS A 79 -5.18 -13.53 29.58
CA HIS A 79 -4.36 -12.43 30.12
C HIS A 79 -5.08 -11.11 29.86
N ASN A 80 -5.76 -10.62 30.90
CA ASN A 80 -6.08 -9.20 31.03
C ASN A 80 -4.79 -8.39 30.75
N ASN A 81 -4.81 -7.66 29.63
CA ASN A 81 -3.64 -7.05 28.99
C ASN A 81 -2.81 -6.25 30.00
N THR A 82 -1.65 -6.79 30.41
CA THR A 82 -0.97 -6.52 31.69
C THR A 82 -0.82 -5.04 32.02
N GLY A 83 -1.82 -4.51 32.75
CA GLY A 83 -1.88 -3.17 33.35
C GLY A 83 -1.34 -2.00 32.51
N SER A 84 -1.30 -2.12 31.18
CA SER A 84 -0.42 -1.26 30.36
C SER A 84 -0.96 0.16 30.19
N VAL A 85 -2.27 0.32 30.38
CA VAL A 85 -2.99 1.57 30.53
C VAL A 85 -3.79 1.50 31.84
N SER A 86 -3.65 2.49 32.71
CA SER A 86 -4.58 2.76 33.81
C SER A 86 -4.94 4.24 33.85
N TRP A 87 -5.95 4.61 34.63
CA TRP A 87 -6.47 5.97 34.73
C TRP A 87 -6.38 6.47 36.17
N SER A 88 -6.26 7.79 36.33
CA SER A 88 -6.52 8.47 37.60
C SER A 88 -8.01 8.41 37.97
N LEU A 89 -8.33 8.59 39.26
CA LEU A 89 -9.70 8.51 39.78
C LEU A 89 -10.64 9.56 39.18
N ASP A 90 -10.12 10.75 38.88
CA ASP A 90 -10.79 11.86 38.21
C ASP A 90 -10.81 11.72 36.67
N ARG A 91 -10.17 10.68 36.13
CA ARG A 91 -9.98 10.39 34.70
C ARG A 91 -9.28 11.50 33.89
N THR A 92 -8.53 12.40 34.51
CA THR A 92 -7.76 13.45 33.80
C THR A 92 -6.38 12.99 33.32
N VAL A 93 -5.87 11.85 33.82
CA VAL A 93 -4.54 11.33 33.51
C VAL A 93 -4.60 9.85 33.10
N VAL A 94 -4.01 9.54 31.95
CA VAL A 94 -3.70 8.17 31.52
C VAL A 94 -2.29 7.81 31.95
N GLN A 95 -2.14 6.74 32.74
CA GLN A 95 -0.86 6.14 33.06
C GLN A 95 -0.55 5.06 32.03
N TYR A 96 0.38 5.32 31.10
CA TYR A 96 0.84 4.32 30.13
C TYR A 96 2.21 3.77 30.52
N ARG A 97 2.27 2.48 30.91
CA ARG A 97 3.49 1.81 31.41
C ARG A 97 4.25 2.64 32.47
N GLY A 98 3.53 3.23 33.42
CA GLY A 98 4.09 4.05 34.49
C GLY A 98 4.52 5.47 34.08
N ARG A 99 4.07 5.97 32.92
CA ARG A 99 4.26 7.37 32.50
C ARG A 99 2.91 8.10 32.44
N PRO A 100 2.75 9.25 33.11
CA PRO A 100 1.52 10.03 33.05
C PRO A 100 1.36 10.78 31.73
N ILE A 101 0.16 10.73 31.17
CA ILE A 101 -0.28 11.46 29.99
C ILE A 101 -1.56 12.22 30.39
N TYR A 102 -1.42 13.52 30.58
CA TYR A 102 -2.51 14.42 30.98
C TYR A 102 -3.37 14.78 29.76
N LEU A 103 -4.70 14.72 29.90
CA LEU A 103 -5.64 14.85 28.77
C LEU A 103 -5.62 16.25 28.13
N ASP A 104 -5.48 17.30 28.94
CA ASP A 104 -5.33 18.70 28.52
C ASP A 104 -4.16 18.88 27.53
N ARG A 105 -3.00 18.31 27.85
CA ARG A 105 -1.78 18.37 27.03
C ARG A 105 -1.92 17.63 25.70
N VAL A 106 -2.82 16.65 25.58
CA VAL A 106 -3.08 15.98 24.29
C VAL A 106 -3.79 16.93 23.32
N GLY A 107 -4.76 17.70 23.80
CA GLY A 107 -5.40 18.77 23.02
C GLY A 107 -4.45 19.92 22.71
N GLU A 108 -3.66 20.36 23.70
CA GLU A 108 -2.68 21.44 23.52
C GLU A 108 -1.58 21.07 22.50
N MET A 109 -1.02 19.85 22.62
CA MET A 109 -0.08 19.27 21.65
C MET A 109 -0.62 19.38 20.23
N MET A 110 -1.88 19.00 20.01
CA MET A 110 -2.42 18.97 18.65
C MET A 110 -2.73 20.35 18.09
N GLN A 111 -3.19 21.29 18.92
CA GLN A 111 -3.33 22.69 18.51
C GLN A 111 -1.98 23.32 18.17
N ASN A 112 -0.94 23.05 18.98
CA ASN A 112 0.40 23.59 18.77
C ASN A 112 1.10 22.96 17.55
N VAL A 113 0.97 21.66 17.32
CA VAL A 113 1.54 20.99 16.12
C VAL A 113 0.81 21.41 14.84
N VAL A 114 -0.51 21.62 14.87
CA VAL A 114 -1.25 22.18 13.73
C VAL A 114 -0.81 23.62 13.44
N ARG A 115 -0.50 24.43 14.47
CA ARG A 115 0.06 25.77 14.30
C ARG A 115 1.47 25.74 13.70
N GLU A 116 2.36 24.88 14.19
CA GLU A 116 3.71 24.70 13.63
C GLU A 116 3.67 24.25 12.16
N ALA A 117 2.72 23.37 11.80
CA ALA A 117 2.49 22.95 10.42
C ALA A 117 1.95 24.10 9.54
N GLU A 118 1.00 24.88 10.05
CA GLU A 118 0.43 26.03 9.35
C GLU A 118 1.46 27.12 9.07
N ASP A 119 2.20 27.55 10.09
CA ASP A 119 3.15 28.65 9.94
C ASP A 119 4.32 28.24 9.04
N LYS A 120 4.78 26.98 9.11
CA LYS A 120 5.77 26.44 8.15
C LYS A 120 5.22 26.41 6.73
N LEU A 121 3.97 25.96 6.51
CA LEU A 121 3.36 25.95 5.18
C LEU A 121 3.32 27.35 4.57
N TRP A 122 2.73 28.32 5.28
CA TRP A 122 2.52 29.66 4.74
C TRP A 122 3.81 30.48 4.67
N ALA A 123 4.56 30.60 5.76
CA ALA A 123 5.72 31.49 5.81
C ALA A 123 6.95 30.92 5.09
N GLU A 124 7.27 29.63 5.27
CA GLU A 124 8.50 29.04 4.72
C GLU A 124 8.32 28.38 3.35
N LEU A 125 7.16 27.74 3.08
CA LEU A 125 6.97 26.98 1.84
C LEU A 125 6.22 27.77 0.75
N MET A 126 5.37 28.73 1.12
CA MET A 126 4.57 29.53 0.18
C MET A 126 4.95 31.01 0.17
N TRP A 127 5.82 31.47 1.08
CA TRP A 127 6.24 32.87 1.21
C TRP A 127 5.03 33.82 1.33
N THR A 128 4.15 33.50 2.27
CA THR A 128 2.84 34.13 2.47
C THR A 128 2.78 34.76 3.86
N LYS A 129 2.54 36.08 3.91
CA LYS A 129 2.27 36.80 5.17
C LYS A 129 0.95 36.33 5.77
N THR A 130 0.72 36.59 7.04
CA THR A 130 -0.52 36.18 7.73
C THR A 130 -1.78 36.71 7.05
N ASP A 131 -1.73 37.94 6.55
CA ASP A 131 -2.86 38.63 5.91
C ASP A 131 -3.09 38.16 4.46
N ASP A 132 -2.09 37.54 3.83
CA ASP A 132 -2.15 36.96 2.47
C ASP A 132 -2.63 35.49 2.46
N ARG A 133 -2.94 34.89 3.63
CA ARG A 133 -3.37 33.49 3.74
C ARG A 133 -4.76 33.30 3.15
N PHE A 134 -4.98 32.19 2.45
CA PHE A 134 -6.26 31.88 1.79
C PHE A 134 -6.76 30.47 2.09
N GLU A 135 -8.04 30.23 1.85
CA GLU A 135 -8.70 28.94 2.07
C GLU A 135 -9.12 28.32 0.73
N ILE A 136 -8.98 26.99 0.61
CA ILE A 136 -9.68 26.25 -0.44
C ILE A 136 -11.10 25.95 0.06
N PRO A 137 -12.17 26.29 -0.68
CA PRO A 137 -13.54 25.98 -0.25
C PRO A 137 -13.80 24.47 -0.40
N LEU A 138 -13.47 23.70 0.64
CA LEU A 138 -13.58 22.23 0.67
C LEU A 138 -15.04 21.78 0.42
N GLU A 139 -15.99 22.60 0.85
CA GLU A 139 -17.43 22.46 0.61
C GLU A 139 -17.85 22.56 -0.87
N LYS A 140 -16.99 23.08 -1.75
CA LYS A 140 -17.21 23.18 -3.21
C LYS A 140 -16.34 22.21 -4.03
N LEU A 141 -15.56 21.33 -3.39
CA LEU A 141 -14.66 20.41 -4.11
C LEU A 141 -15.43 19.19 -4.65
N GLU A 142 -15.71 19.22 -5.95
CA GLU A 142 -16.15 18.05 -6.71
C GLU A 142 -15.04 16.98 -6.74
N ASN A 143 -15.33 15.78 -6.27
CA ASN A 143 -14.38 14.67 -6.27
C ASN A 143 -15.03 13.44 -6.90
N ASP A 144 -14.80 13.22 -8.20
CA ASP A 144 -15.29 12.01 -8.86
C ASP A 144 -14.50 10.78 -8.39
N VAL A 145 -15.09 10.12 -7.42
CA VAL A 145 -14.65 8.90 -6.75
C VAL A 145 -14.63 7.67 -7.66
N THR A 146 -15.40 7.67 -8.75
CA THR A 146 -15.48 6.55 -9.71
C THR A 146 -14.28 6.53 -10.66
N PHE A 147 -13.63 7.68 -10.89
CA PHE A 147 -12.48 7.78 -11.78
C PHE A 147 -11.29 6.98 -11.25
N THR A 148 -10.98 5.88 -11.95
CA THR A 148 -9.79 5.02 -11.76
C THR A 148 -8.60 5.43 -12.62
N LYS A 149 -8.77 6.36 -13.57
CA LYS A 149 -7.72 6.80 -14.51
C LYS A 149 -6.45 7.24 -13.77
N ARG A 150 -5.31 6.69 -14.15
CA ARG A 150 -3.99 6.96 -13.54
C ARG A 150 -3.68 8.47 -13.51
N GLY A 151 -3.10 8.93 -12.40
CA GLY A 151 -2.69 10.32 -12.20
C GLY A 151 -3.81 11.28 -11.80
N VAL A 152 -5.08 10.85 -11.81
CA VAL A 152 -6.24 11.68 -11.45
C VAL A 152 -6.40 11.80 -9.93
N SER A 153 -6.81 13.00 -9.49
CA SER A 153 -7.23 13.37 -8.14
C SER A 153 -8.25 14.53 -8.24
N PHE A 154 -8.76 15.03 -7.11
CA PHE A 154 -9.63 16.22 -7.10
C PHE A 154 -8.99 17.47 -7.74
N ILE A 155 -7.67 17.58 -7.69
CA ILE A 155 -6.89 18.68 -8.31
C ILE A 155 -7.00 18.61 -9.84
N ALA A 156 -7.18 17.41 -10.39
CA ALA A 156 -7.32 17.20 -11.82
C ALA A 156 -8.74 17.46 -12.35
N ASN A 157 -9.76 17.62 -11.50
CA ASN A 157 -11.07 18.09 -11.97
C ASN A 157 -10.97 19.56 -12.42
N ARG A 158 -11.56 19.89 -13.58
CA ARG A 158 -11.58 21.26 -14.10
C ARG A 158 -12.46 22.19 -13.26
N ALA A 159 -13.61 21.71 -12.77
CA ALA A 159 -14.57 22.51 -12.00
C ALA A 159 -13.96 23.13 -10.73
N ASN A 160 -13.03 22.41 -10.08
CA ASN A 160 -12.38 22.87 -8.85
C ASN A 160 -11.40 24.03 -9.05
N GLY A 161 -10.98 24.35 -10.28
CA GLY A 161 -10.04 25.45 -10.56
C GLY A 161 -8.62 25.27 -9.99
N LEU A 162 -8.28 24.08 -9.47
CA LEU A 162 -7.03 23.79 -8.75
C LEU A 162 -5.85 23.37 -9.64
N ARG A 163 -6.03 23.29 -10.96
CA ARG A 163 -4.96 22.91 -11.88
C ARG A 163 -3.83 23.96 -11.94
N ASP A 164 -2.66 23.50 -12.38
CA ASP A 164 -1.53 24.29 -12.90
C ASP A 164 -0.89 25.34 -11.96
N LYS A 165 -1.18 25.29 -10.65
CA LYS A 165 -0.66 26.22 -9.63
C LYS A 165 0.87 26.21 -9.42
N ARG A 166 1.61 25.37 -10.15
CA ARG A 166 3.09 25.39 -10.17
C ARG A 166 3.62 26.75 -10.63
N GLY A 167 3.03 27.36 -11.67
CA GLY A 167 3.46 28.67 -12.18
C GLY A 167 3.30 29.76 -11.13
N TRP A 168 2.08 29.92 -10.63
CA TRP A 168 1.69 30.82 -9.53
C TRP A 168 2.62 30.74 -8.31
N MET A 169 3.02 29.54 -7.91
CA MET A 169 3.97 29.36 -6.79
C MET A 169 5.41 29.76 -7.13
N LEU A 170 5.87 29.58 -8.37
CA LEU A 170 7.20 29.99 -8.80
C LEU A 170 7.28 31.52 -8.96
N GLU A 171 6.23 32.16 -9.48
CA GLU A 171 6.06 33.62 -9.48
C GLU A 171 6.16 34.17 -8.05
N ARG A 172 5.41 33.59 -7.10
CA ARG A 172 5.45 33.94 -5.68
C ARG A 172 6.83 33.70 -5.04
N ALA A 173 7.52 32.63 -5.43
CA ALA A 173 8.89 32.37 -5.00
C ALA A 173 9.85 33.48 -5.47
N PHE A 174 9.80 33.87 -6.75
CA PHE A 174 10.70 34.86 -7.32
C PHE A 174 10.42 36.29 -6.82
N ALA A 175 9.18 36.58 -6.40
CA ALA A 175 8.83 37.82 -5.71
C ALA A 175 9.41 37.92 -4.28
N HIS A 176 9.66 36.80 -3.60
CA HIS A 176 10.14 36.79 -2.22
C HIS A 176 11.69 36.74 -2.11
N PRO A 177 12.34 37.52 -1.23
CA PRO A 177 13.80 37.54 -1.09
C PRO A 177 14.46 36.17 -0.83
N GLU A 178 13.83 35.28 -0.06
CA GLU A 178 14.35 33.91 0.13
C GLU A 178 14.02 32.97 -1.04
N GLY A 179 12.87 33.12 -1.69
CA GLY A 179 12.46 32.26 -2.80
C GLY A 179 13.28 32.54 -4.06
N LYS A 180 13.59 33.81 -4.32
CA LYS A 180 14.49 34.25 -5.41
C LYS A 180 15.89 33.62 -5.30
N LYS A 181 16.36 33.26 -4.09
CA LYS A 181 17.67 32.58 -3.92
C LYS A 181 17.70 31.16 -4.50
N LEU A 182 16.55 30.54 -4.78
CA LEU A 182 16.45 29.21 -5.40
C LEU A 182 17.00 29.20 -6.84
N HIS A 183 16.91 30.33 -7.56
CA HIS A 183 17.28 30.43 -8.97
C HIS A 183 18.22 31.62 -9.19
N ARG A 184 19.43 31.36 -9.71
CA ARG A 184 20.49 32.38 -9.89
C ARG A 184 21.10 32.25 -11.27
N SER A 185 21.30 33.38 -11.95
CA SER A 185 21.98 33.45 -13.26
C SER A 185 21.46 32.43 -14.28
N GLY A 186 20.13 32.26 -14.37
CA GLY A 186 19.48 31.29 -15.28
C GLY A 186 19.50 29.82 -14.84
N THR A 187 19.93 29.50 -13.61
CA THR A 187 20.09 28.12 -13.13
C THR A 187 19.53 27.87 -11.72
N TRP A 188 19.09 26.64 -11.45
CA TRP A 188 18.62 26.21 -10.12
C TRP A 188 19.78 26.00 -9.14
N SER A 189 19.79 26.74 -8.04
CA SER A 189 20.83 26.65 -7.01
C SER A 189 20.66 25.39 -6.15
N LYS A 190 21.35 24.31 -6.54
CA LYS A 190 21.29 22.96 -5.93
C LYS A 190 21.25 22.98 -4.40
N GLY A 191 22.15 23.72 -3.74
CA GLY A 191 22.20 23.81 -2.28
C GLY A 191 21.00 24.51 -1.63
N VAL A 192 20.49 25.59 -2.25
CA VAL A 192 19.32 26.33 -1.75
C VAL A 192 18.04 25.52 -1.97
N VAL A 193 17.90 24.89 -3.14
CA VAL A 193 16.78 23.98 -3.44
C VAL A 193 16.79 22.78 -2.49
N GLN A 194 17.94 22.18 -2.19
CA GLN A 194 18.05 21.12 -1.17
C GLN A 194 17.74 21.61 0.26
N LYS A 195 17.97 22.90 0.59
CA LYS A 195 17.51 23.49 1.86
C LYS A 195 15.98 23.61 1.88
N TYR A 196 15.37 24.13 0.82
CA TYR A 196 13.92 24.23 0.67
C TYR A 196 13.23 22.85 0.75
N LEU A 197 13.68 21.87 -0.02
CA LEU A 197 13.13 20.50 -0.02
C LEU A 197 13.21 19.84 1.37
N ARG A 198 14.20 20.18 2.21
CA ARG A 198 14.25 19.71 3.61
C ARG A 198 13.19 20.37 4.50
N GLN A 199 12.84 21.64 4.26
CA GLN A 199 11.71 22.27 4.96
C GLN A 199 10.37 21.67 4.52
N VAL A 200 10.21 21.38 3.22
CA VAL A 200 9.01 20.67 2.74
C VAL A 200 8.90 19.29 3.40
N ASP A 201 10.01 18.55 3.54
CA ASP A 201 9.99 17.25 4.23
C ASP A 201 9.67 17.37 5.74
N ARG A 202 10.19 18.39 6.46
CA ARG A 202 9.78 18.66 7.86
C ARG A 202 8.29 19.00 7.97
N PHE A 203 7.74 19.78 7.03
CA PHE A 203 6.30 20.02 6.96
C PHE A 203 5.51 18.72 6.72
N ARG A 204 5.97 17.86 5.79
CA ARG A 204 5.32 16.55 5.53
C ARG A 204 5.35 15.64 6.75
N GLU A 205 6.38 15.72 7.61
CA GLU A 205 6.39 15.01 8.89
C GLU A 205 5.34 15.54 9.87
N LEU A 206 5.22 16.87 10.02
CA LEU A 206 4.19 17.51 10.84
C LEU A 206 2.78 17.19 10.31
N LEU A 207 2.57 17.25 9.00
CA LEU A 207 1.30 16.95 8.36
C LEU A 207 0.93 15.46 8.49
N LEU A 208 1.88 14.54 8.37
CA LEU A 208 1.67 13.11 8.63
C LEU A 208 1.27 12.86 10.09
N PHE A 209 1.89 13.54 11.06
CA PHE A 209 1.49 13.45 12.47
C PHE A 209 0.07 13.99 12.69
N CYS A 210 -0.24 15.19 12.15
CA CYS A 210 -1.59 15.75 12.18
C CYS A 210 -2.62 14.77 11.60
N VAL A 211 -2.37 14.25 10.40
CA VAL A 211 -3.23 13.25 9.73
C VAL A 211 -3.41 11.97 10.56
N HIS A 212 -2.34 11.46 11.16
CA HIS A 212 -2.38 10.20 11.90
C HIS A 212 -3.05 10.31 13.27
N VAL A 213 -2.89 11.45 13.95
CA VAL A 213 -3.48 11.69 15.29
C VAL A 213 -4.92 12.18 15.21
N THR A 214 -5.24 13.08 14.27
CA THR A 214 -6.57 13.69 14.21
C THR A 214 -7.62 12.85 13.47
N GLY A 215 -7.21 11.99 12.53
CA GLY A 215 -8.12 11.18 11.69
C GLY A 215 -8.75 9.97 12.40
N GLY A 216 -9.31 10.18 13.59
CA GLY A 216 -9.93 9.18 14.46
C GLY A 216 -8.96 8.11 14.99
N GLN A 217 -9.49 6.94 15.33
CA GLN A 217 -8.71 5.82 15.86
C GLN A 217 -7.53 5.42 14.94
N PRO A 218 -6.27 5.44 15.40
CA PRO A 218 -5.10 5.40 14.52
C PRO A 218 -5.00 4.14 13.63
N ALA A 219 -4.67 4.37 12.36
CA ALA A 219 -4.30 3.35 11.38
C ALA A 219 -3.04 2.55 11.79
N ARG A 220 -2.69 1.48 11.06
CA ARG A 220 -1.31 0.94 11.15
C ARG A 220 -0.33 1.84 10.40
N GLY A 221 0.94 1.79 10.81
CA GLY A 221 2.02 2.51 10.12
C GLY A 221 2.07 2.22 8.62
N SER A 222 2.04 0.93 8.23
CA SER A 222 2.04 0.51 6.82
C SER A 222 0.78 0.92 6.03
N GLU A 223 -0.32 1.26 6.70
CA GLU A 223 -1.57 1.73 6.09
C GLU A 223 -1.57 3.26 5.93
N ILE A 224 -0.92 4.02 6.83
CA ILE A 224 -0.89 5.49 6.81
C ILE A 224 0.33 6.07 6.07
N THR A 225 1.47 5.39 6.02
CA THR A 225 2.65 5.88 5.28
C THR A 225 2.59 5.57 3.78
N THR A 226 1.62 4.78 3.33
CA THR A 226 1.43 4.37 1.91
C THR A 226 0.26 5.09 1.22
N ILE A 227 -0.30 6.13 1.84
CA ILE A 227 -1.41 6.95 1.32
C ILE A 227 -1.03 7.64 0.01
N ARG A 228 -1.89 7.49 -1.01
CA ARG A 228 -1.79 8.17 -2.31
C ARG A 228 -2.80 9.29 -2.46
N PHE A 229 -2.40 10.39 -3.12
CA PHE A 229 -3.32 11.49 -3.45
C PHE A 229 -3.88 11.42 -4.87
N ARG A 230 -3.18 10.72 -5.77
CA ARG A 230 -3.62 10.43 -7.14
C ARG A 230 -3.63 8.94 -7.42
N ASN A 231 -4.44 8.51 -8.38
CA ASN A 231 -4.57 7.11 -8.74
C ASN A 231 -3.25 6.56 -9.31
N GLY A 232 -2.72 5.49 -8.71
CA GLY A 232 -1.51 4.82 -9.18
C GLY A 232 -1.77 3.83 -10.31
N PHE A 233 -0.77 3.01 -10.65
CA PHE A 233 -0.89 1.99 -11.70
C PHE A 233 -1.60 0.70 -11.27
N LEU A 234 -1.56 0.34 -9.97
CA LEU A 234 -2.15 -0.89 -9.41
C LEU A 234 -3.18 -0.65 -8.31
N GLN A 235 -3.29 0.57 -7.81
CA GLN A 235 -4.10 0.95 -6.66
C GLN A 235 -4.55 2.40 -6.80
N ASP A 236 -5.82 2.65 -6.47
CA ASP A 236 -6.45 3.97 -6.53
C ASP A 236 -5.84 4.93 -5.49
N ARG A 237 -6.27 6.20 -5.53
CA ARG A 237 -5.96 7.18 -4.48
C ARG A 237 -6.63 6.83 -3.14
N ASN A 238 -6.09 7.38 -2.07
CA ASN A 238 -6.63 7.31 -0.71
C ASN A 238 -7.13 8.67 -0.19
N VAL A 239 -6.74 9.79 -0.82
CA VAL A 239 -7.18 11.15 -0.42
C VAL A 239 -8.43 11.55 -1.20
N PHE A 240 -9.49 11.90 -0.48
CA PHE A 240 -10.77 12.31 -1.01
C PHE A 240 -11.27 13.60 -0.32
N ALA A 241 -12.27 14.22 -0.94
CA ALA A 241 -13.03 15.35 -0.41
C ALA A 241 -14.50 14.91 -0.43
N ILE A 242 -15.15 14.86 0.73
CA ILE A 242 -16.48 14.29 0.90
C ILE A 242 -17.26 15.23 1.83
N GLN A 243 -18.34 15.81 1.32
CA GLN A 243 -19.25 16.71 2.06
C GLN A 243 -18.51 17.77 2.90
N GLY A 244 -17.62 18.53 2.25
CA GLY A 244 -16.84 19.61 2.88
C GLY A 244 -15.62 19.19 3.72
N HIS A 245 -15.35 17.90 3.86
CA HIS A 245 -14.23 17.39 4.65
C HIS A 245 -13.18 16.73 3.75
N MET A 246 -11.89 16.93 4.07
CA MET A 246 -10.84 16.06 3.52
C MET A 246 -10.87 14.73 4.27
N VAL A 247 -10.90 13.62 3.53
CA VAL A 247 -11.04 12.27 4.05
C VAL A 247 -9.90 11.39 3.54
N ILE A 248 -9.24 10.67 4.44
CA ILE A 248 -8.21 9.68 4.10
C ILE A 248 -8.78 8.28 4.26
N VAL A 249 -8.81 7.52 3.16
CA VAL A 249 -9.49 6.23 3.06
C VAL A 249 -8.44 5.11 3.08
N THR A 250 -8.20 4.55 4.25
CA THR A 250 -7.24 3.44 4.46
C THR A 250 -7.89 2.09 4.14
N ARG A 251 -7.21 1.25 3.35
CA ARG A 251 -7.64 -0.15 3.06
C ARG A 251 -6.89 -1.14 3.96
N TYR A 252 -7.62 -1.92 4.74
CA TYR A 252 -7.12 -2.91 5.69
C TYR A 252 -6.90 -4.26 5.00
N HIS A 253 -5.67 -4.76 4.99
CA HIS A 253 -5.28 -5.91 4.16
C HIS A 253 -5.21 -7.26 4.91
N LYS A 254 -5.22 -7.29 6.25
CA LYS A 254 -4.98 -8.53 7.02
C LYS A 254 -6.10 -9.57 6.94
N SER A 255 -7.34 -9.18 6.69
CA SER A 255 -8.50 -10.09 6.58
C SER A 255 -8.73 -10.64 5.17
N ARG A 256 -7.87 -10.28 4.20
CA ARG A 256 -8.12 -10.59 2.78
C ARG A 256 -8.05 -12.09 2.47
N SER A 257 -7.31 -12.88 3.25
CA SER A 257 -7.24 -14.34 3.12
C SER A 257 -8.46 -15.07 3.69
N GLN A 258 -9.46 -14.36 4.23
CA GLN A 258 -10.68 -14.95 4.81
C GLN A 258 -11.97 -14.49 4.11
N PHE A 259 -12.00 -13.26 3.57
CA PHE A 259 -13.23 -12.64 3.05
C PHE A 259 -13.11 -12.02 1.64
N ASP A 260 -11.93 -12.07 1.01
CA ASP A 260 -11.47 -11.47 -0.27
C ASP A 260 -11.67 -9.95 -0.48
N LYS A 261 -12.78 -9.37 0.00
CA LYS A 261 -13.05 -7.93 0.01
C LYS A 261 -12.12 -7.21 1.02
N PRO A 262 -11.33 -6.21 0.60
CA PRO A 262 -10.50 -5.43 1.52
C PRO A 262 -11.36 -4.44 2.31
N LYS A 263 -11.37 -4.53 3.65
CA LYS A 263 -12.14 -3.64 4.52
C LYS A 263 -11.61 -2.20 4.45
N VAL A 264 -12.48 -1.19 4.47
CA VAL A 264 -12.15 0.21 4.21
C VAL A 264 -12.55 1.09 5.39
N ILE A 265 -11.66 1.98 5.81
CA ILE A 265 -11.89 2.89 6.94
C ILE A 265 -11.69 4.33 6.45
N PRO A 266 -12.76 5.17 6.41
CA PRO A 266 -12.65 6.60 6.13
C PRO A 266 -12.17 7.36 7.38
N ARG A 267 -11.33 8.38 7.17
CA ARG A 267 -10.74 9.19 8.23
C ARG A 267 -10.98 10.66 7.92
N PHE A 268 -12.02 11.21 8.52
CA PHE A 268 -12.34 12.62 8.40
C PHE A 268 -11.27 13.42 9.15
N LEU A 269 -10.71 14.44 8.51
CA LEU A 269 -9.73 15.33 9.13
C LEU A 269 -10.44 16.57 9.69
N PRO A 270 -9.92 17.20 10.76
CA PRO A 270 -10.37 18.54 11.17
C PRO A 270 -10.20 19.51 10.00
N TRP A 271 -11.13 20.47 9.86
CA TRP A 271 -11.15 21.40 8.72
C TRP A 271 -9.80 22.04 8.45
N LYS A 272 -9.08 22.47 9.51
CA LYS A 272 -7.78 23.12 9.38
C LYS A 272 -6.67 22.16 8.91
N VAL A 273 -6.66 20.90 9.34
CA VAL A 273 -5.74 19.87 8.81
C VAL A 273 -6.11 19.53 7.36
N GLY A 274 -7.41 19.56 7.02
CA GLY A 274 -7.90 19.45 5.66
C GLY A 274 -7.39 20.57 4.74
N GLN A 275 -7.39 21.83 5.20
CA GLN A 275 -6.79 22.97 4.49
C GLN A 275 -5.29 22.73 4.26
N LEU A 276 -4.53 22.37 5.29
CA LEU A 276 -3.08 22.10 5.14
C LEU A 276 -2.80 21.02 4.09
N LEU A 277 -3.58 19.93 4.08
CA LEU A 277 -3.45 18.86 3.09
C LEU A 277 -3.84 19.32 1.68
N ALA A 278 -4.97 20.02 1.53
CA ALA A 278 -5.47 20.46 0.23
C ALA A 278 -4.56 21.52 -0.41
N VAL A 279 -4.09 22.50 0.37
CA VAL A 279 -3.16 23.55 -0.08
C VAL A 279 -1.79 22.95 -0.41
N TYR A 280 -1.25 22.07 0.45
CA TYR A 280 0.01 21.37 0.18
C TYR A 280 -0.03 20.59 -1.14
N LEU A 281 -1.04 19.73 -1.34
CA LEU A 281 -1.15 18.89 -2.53
C LEU A 281 -1.35 19.70 -3.81
N THR A 282 -2.00 20.86 -3.72
CA THR A 282 -2.33 21.71 -4.87
C THR A 282 -1.19 22.66 -5.26
N TYR A 283 -0.54 23.29 -4.28
CA TYR A 283 0.43 24.37 -4.52
C TYR A 283 1.88 23.90 -4.31
N VAL A 284 2.18 23.30 -3.14
CA VAL A 284 3.56 22.96 -2.76
C VAL A 284 4.06 21.68 -3.44
N GLN A 285 3.24 20.62 -3.51
CA GLN A 285 3.62 19.34 -4.13
C GLN A 285 4.10 19.50 -5.59
N PRO A 286 3.39 20.21 -6.51
CA PRO A 286 3.88 20.36 -7.89
C PRO A 286 5.21 21.09 -8.03
N VAL A 287 5.51 22.01 -7.10
CA VAL A 287 6.81 22.70 -7.03
C VAL A 287 7.88 21.80 -6.43
N GLN A 288 7.56 21.05 -5.38
CA GLN A 288 8.48 20.07 -4.79
C GLN A 288 8.89 19.00 -5.80
N GLU A 289 7.95 18.46 -6.58
CA GLU A 289 8.24 17.45 -7.61
C GLU A 289 9.14 18.03 -8.71
N TYR A 290 8.80 19.20 -9.23
CA TYR A 290 9.59 19.90 -10.25
C TYR A 290 11.00 20.27 -9.75
N LEU A 291 11.13 20.89 -8.58
CA LEU A 291 12.44 21.25 -8.03
C LEU A 291 13.29 20.03 -7.65
N SER A 292 12.66 18.89 -7.31
CA SER A 292 13.37 17.63 -7.11
C SER A 292 13.88 17.07 -8.45
N GLU A 293 13.04 17.07 -9.49
CA GLU A 293 13.42 16.66 -10.84
C GLU A 293 14.62 17.48 -11.36
N GLN A 294 14.57 18.81 -11.26
CA GLN A 294 15.63 19.70 -11.72
C GLN A 294 16.97 19.54 -10.98
N VAL A 295 16.97 19.05 -9.72
CA VAL A 295 18.17 19.06 -8.84
C VAL A 295 18.65 17.66 -8.44
N ARG A 296 17.81 16.63 -8.60
CA ARG A 296 18.09 15.22 -8.29
C ARG A 296 17.89 14.26 -9.47
N GLY A 297 17.25 14.68 -10.57
CA GLY A 297 16.88 13.80 -11.69
C GLY A 297 15.62 12.96 -11.46
N PHE A 298 14.92 13.15 -10.33
CA PHE A 298 13.66 12.48 -10.00
C PHE A 298 12.81 13.36 -9.08
N GLY A 299 11.48 13.19 -9.10
CA GLY A 299 10.59 13.96 -8.23
C GLY A 299 9.15 13.46 -8.10
N PHE A 300 8.59 12.85 -9.15
CA PHE A 300 7.18 12.46 -9.18
C PHE A 300 6.83 11.33 -8.19
N SER A 301 5.70 11.48 -7.50
CA SER A 301 5.11 10.42 -6.68
C SER A 301 3.59 10.39 -6.75
N ASP A 302 3.00 9.19 -6.67
CA ASP A 302 1.57 9.04 -6.40
C ASP A 302 1.25 9.15 -4.89
N TYR A 303 2.28 8.96 -4.04
CA TYR A 303 2.21 8.95 -2.57
C TYR A 303 2.35 10.36 -1.97
N VAL A 304 1.62 10.62 -0.87
CA VAL A 304 1.75 11.87 -0.10
C VAL A 304 3.06 11.88 0.71
N TRP A 305 3.45 10.74 1.27
CA TRP A 305 4.65 10.55 2.10
C TRP A 305 5.64 9.64 1.38
N SER A 306 6.67 10.24 0.79
CA SER A 306 7.60 9.54 -0.09
C SER A 306 8.96 10.23 -0.22
N ASN A 307 9.95 9.48 -0.66
CA ASN A 307 11.27 9.95 -1.09
C ASN A 307 11.71 9.16 -2.34
N GLU A 308 12.96 9.31 -2.77
CA GLU A 308 13.57 8.49 -3.85
C GLU A 308 13.52 6.97 -3.63
N TYR A 309 13.30 6.52 -2.41
CA TYR A 309 13.16 5.11 -2.05
C TYR A 309 11.70 4.61 -2.09
N GLY A 310 10.73 5.46 -2.44
CA GLY A 310 9.31 5.13 -2.50
C GLY A 310 8.51 5.70 -1.32
N PRO A 311 7.43 5.04 -0.86
CA PRO A 311 6.67 5.51 0.31
C PRO A 311 7.49 5.41 1.60
N TRP A 312 7.18 6.26 2.59
CA TRP A 312 7.92 6.26 3.86
C TRP A 312 7.70 4.98 4.68
N GLY A 313 8.71 4.59 5.47
CA GLY A 313 8.64 3.46 6.39
C GLY A 313 7.88 3.77 7.69
N THR A 314 7.40 2.72 8.36
CA THR A 314 6.81 2.82 9.71
C THR A 314 7.85 3.22 10.77
N ASP A 315 9.14 3.04 10.50
CA ASP A 315 10.23 3.56 11.34
C ASP A 315 10.23 5.11 11.34
N ARG A 316 10.00 5.76 10.19
CA ARG A 316 9.93 7.23 10.09
C ARG A 316 8.72 7.76 10.83
N LEU A 317 7.55 7.13 10.67
CA LEU A 317 6.36 7.44 11.49
C LEU A 317 6.66 7.29 12.99
N THR A 318 7.35 6.23 13.39
CA THR A 318 7.71 5.98 14.80
C THR A 318 8.66 7.04 15.35
N LYS A 319 9.63 7.51 14.55
CA LYS A 319 10.54 8.62 14.89
C LYS A 319 9.77 9.94 15.04
N ILE A 320 8.82 10.22 14.15
CA ILE A 320 7.96 11.41 14.20
C ILE A 320 7.11 11.39 15.48
N ILE A 321 6.36 10.31 15.73
CA ILE A 321 5.48 10.21 16.91
C ILE A 321 6.31 10.32 18.19
N THR A 322 7.44 9.59 18.30
CA THR A 322 8.35 9.69 19.45
C THR A 322 8.76 11.13 19.72
N ARG A 323 9.17 11.87 18.68
CA ARG A 323 9.67 13.25 18.80
C ARG A 323 8.59 14.25 19.21
N GLU A 324 7.42 14.24 18.56
CA GLU A 324 6.38 15.22 18.91
C GLU A 324 5.75 14.88 20.28
N THR A 325 5.57 13.59 20.62
CA THR A 325 5.05 13.20 21.96
C THR A 325 6.04 13.47 23.08
N GLU A 326 7.34 13.34 22.85
CA GLU A 326 8.38 13.81 23.77
C GLU A 326 8.35 15.33 23.93
N LYS A 327 8.28 16.09 22.83
CA LYS A 327 8.27 17.56 22.82
C LYS A 327 7.10 18.15 23.62
N TRP A 328 5.90 17.58 23.50
CA TRP A 328 4.68 18.20 24.05
C TRP A 328 4.08 17.47 25.27
N LEU A 329 4.27 16.15 25.39
CA LEU A 329 3.75 15.35 26.52
C LEU A 329 4.85 14.93 27.51
N GLY A 330 6.12 15.27 27.24
CA GLY A 330 7.28 14.78 28.01
C GLY A 330 7.51 13.27 27.90
N THR A 331 6.77 12.57 27.03
CA THR A 331 6.69 11.11 27.00
C THR A 331 6.93 10.58 25.60
N ARG A 332 8.05 9.86 25.41
CA ARG A 332 8.36 9.11 24.18
C ARG A 332 7.35 7.97 23.97
N LEU A 333 6.47 8.10 22.98
CA LEU A 333 5.56 7.03 22.51
C LEU A 333 5.99 6.52 21.12
N THR A 334 6.04 5.20 20.93
CA THR A 334 6.15 4.62 19.58
C THR A 334 4.79 4.62 18.85
N THR A 335 4.77 4.28 17.56
CA THR A 335 3.51 4.06 16.80
C THR A 335 2.58 3.05 17.47
N LEU A 336 3.11 2.03 18.15
CA LEU A 336 2.30 1.04 18.88
C LEU A 336 1.77 1.60 20.20
N ASP A 337 2.60 2.35 20.93
CA ASP A 337 2.22 2.94 22.21
C ASP A 337 1.15 4.02 22.04
N TYR A 338 1.35 4.93 21.07
CA TYR A 338 0.33 5.91 20.70
C TYR A 338 -0.98 5.24 20.29
N ARG A 339 -0.95 4.11 19.58
CA ARG A 339 -2.15 3.35 19.24
C ARG A 339 -2.90 2.83 20.48
N HIS A 340 -2.19 2.34 21.51
CA HIS A 340 -2.83 1.91 22.75
C HIS A 340 -3.42 3.09 23.54
N VAL A 341 -2.64 4.17 23.69
CA VAL A 341 -3.06 5.40 24.38
C VAL A 341 -4.30 6.00 23.70
N ALA A 342 -4.29 6.18 22.38
CA ALA A 342 -5.41 6.76 21.63
C ALA A 342 -6.68 5.90 21.68
N ILE A 343 -6.56 4.56 21.70
CA ILE A 343 -7.73 3.68 21.87
C ILE A 343 -8.32 3.82 23.28
N SER A 344 -7.50 3.98 24.33
CA SER A 344 -8.01 4.24 25.67
C SER A 344 -8.64 5.62 25.79
N LEU A 345 -7.94 6.67 25.34
CA LEU A 345 -8.44 8.06 25.34
C LEU A 345 -9.80 8.14 24.62
N GLY A 346 -9.90 7.58 23.41
CA GLY A 346 -11.13 7.62 22.63
C GLY A 346 -12.30 6.88 23.26
N ARG A 347 -12.07 5.76 23.96
CA ARG A 347 -13.14 5.09 24.74
C ARG A 347 -13.73 6.00 25.81
N GLU A 348 -12.88 6.80 26.47
CA GLU A 348 -13.30 7.70 27.54
C GLU A 348 -13.97 8.98 27.00
N VAL A 349 -13.37 9.62 25.98
CA VAL A 349 -13.79 10.96 25.51
C VAL A 349 -14.72 10.96 24.28
N VAL A 350 -14.90 9.80 23.63
CA VAL A 350 -15.82 9.59 22.48
C VAL A 350 -16.81 8.44 22.72
N GLY A 351 -16.55 7.61 23.74
CA GLY A 351 -17.36 6.45 24.08
C GLY A 351 -16.90 5.16 23.40
N ASP A 352 -17.49 4.05 23.84
CA ASP A 352 -17.08 2.68 23.50
C ASP A 352 -17.08 2.40 21.98
N GLN A 353 -17.96 3.07 21.24
CA GLN A 353 -18.04 3.08 19.77
C GLN A 353 -16.70 3.40 19.07
N PHE A 354 -15.85 4.25 19.67
CA PHE A 354 -14.51 4.56 19.14
C PHE A 354 -13.58 3.34 19.10
N ALA A 355 -13.85 2.31 19.91
CA ALA A 355 -13.16 1.02 19.86
C ALA A 355 -13.99 -0.08 19.16
N ARG A 356 -15.33 -0.06 19.30
CA ARG A 356 -16.24 -1.07 18.73
C ARG A 356 -16.52 -0.93 17.24
N GLY A 357 -16.30 0.25 16.63
CA GLY A 357 -16.40 0.45 15.18
C GLY A 357 -15.43 -0.39 14.34
N TYR A 358 -14.49 -1.10 14.98
CA TYR A 358 -13.59 -2.10 14.37
C TYR A 358 -13.93 -3.55 14.79
N ILE A 359 -15.07 -3.77 15.42
CA ILE A 359 -15.55 -5.08 15.90
C ILE A 359 -16.91 -5.40 15.27
N GLU A 360 -17.92 -4.56 15.47
CA GLU A 360 -19.29 -4.84 15.03
C GLU A 360 -19.44 -4.77 13.50
N GLU A 361 -18.89 -3.76 12.81
CA GLU A 361 -18.71 -3.76 11.32
C GLU A 361 -17.63 -4.77 10.85
N THR A 362 -17.08 -5.61 11.73
CA THR A 362 -16.18 -6.72 11.32
C THR A 362 -16.76 -8.12 11.45
N SER A 363 -17.85 -8.28 12.22
CA SER A 363 -18.64 -9.50 12.38
C SER A 363 -19.90 -9.47 11.53
N GLU A 364 -19.76 -9.30 10.22
CA GLU A 364 -20.81 -9.72 9.29
C GLU A 364 -20.86 -11.25 9.32
N ILE A 365 -21.80 -11.77 10.11
CA ILE A 365 -22.29 -13.15 10.10
C ILE A 365 -21.22 -14.19 10.51
N GLU A 366 -21.18 -14.50 11.82
CA GLU A 366 -21.29 -15.93 12.16
C GLU A 366 -22.68 -16.37 11.70
N GLU A 367 -22.77 -17.48 10.97
CA GLU A 367 -24.06 -18.02 10.52
C GLU A 367 -24.83 -18.55 11.72
N ALA A 368 -25.63 -17.67 12.33
CA ALA A 368 -26.70 -18.06 13.22
C ALA A 368 -27.56 -19.06 12.45
N LYS A 369 -27.54 -20.33 12.90
CA LYS A 369 -28.36 -21.39 12.34
C LYS A 369 -29.80 -20.90 12.36
N VAL A 370 -30.40 -20.77 11.19
CA VAL A 370 -31.80 -20.36 11.07
C VAL A 370 -32.63 -21.58 11.39
N ASP A 371 -33.37 -21.53 12.51
CA ASP A 371 -34.42 -22.50 12.77
C ASP A 371 -35.49 -22.35 11.66
N GLU A 372 -35.65 -23.40 10.84
CA GLU A 372 -36.52 -23.39 9.66
C GLU A 372 -38.00 -23.59 10.03
N ASP A 373 -38.62 -22.61 10.71
CA ASP A 373 -40.09 -22.60 10.85
C ASP A 373 -40.71 -21.19 10.93
N ASP A 374 -40.74 -20.49 9.78
CA ASP A 374 -41.72 -19.42 9.51
C ASP A 374 -41.93 -19.23 8.01
N GLY A 375 -42.88 -19.99 7.45
CA GLY A 375 -43.20 -19.98 6.03
C GLY A 375 -43.64 -18.63 5.45
N LEU A 376 -44.14 -17.68 6.27
CA LEU A 376 -44.54 -16.36 5.76
C LEU A 376 -43.33 -15.51 5.33
N LYS A 377 -42.16 -15.67 5.95
CA LYS A 377 -40.96 -14.88 5.65
C LYS A 377 -40.37 -15.16 4.25
N ILE A 378 -40.67 -16.31 3.65
CA ILE A 378 -40.09 -16.76 2.37
C ILE A 378 -40.65 -15.94 1.19
N SER A 379 -41.92 -15.52 1.25
CA SER A 379 -42.59 -14.77 0.18
C SER A 379 -42.00 -13.38 -0.07
N ALA A 380 -41.81 -12.58 1.00
CA ALA A 380 -41.35 -11.20 0.92
C ALA A 380 -39.87 -11.07 0.49
N ARG A 381 -39.03 -12.08 0.77
CA ARG A 381 -37.57 -11.95 0.61
C ARG A 381 -37.07 -11.99 -0.83
N ARG A 382 -37.80 -12.62 -1.76
CA ARG A 382 -37.35 -12.76 -3.17
C ARG A 382 -37.39 -11.46 -3.99
N GLY A 383 -38.09 -10.41 -3.54
CA GLY A 383 -38.13 -9.10 -4.22
C GLY A 383 -37.06 -8.10 -3.76
N GLY A 384 -36.83 -8.00 -2.44
CA GLY A 384 -36.10 -6.90 -1.83
C GLY A 384 -34.58 -6.88 -2.11
N GLU A 385 -33.86 -7.92 -1.66
CA GLU A 385 -32.39 -7.92 -1.70
C GLU A 385 -31.83 -7.94 -3.12
N ILE A 386 -32.49 -8.64 -4.06
CA ILE A 386 -32.09 -8.67 -5.47
C ILE A 386 -32.50 -7.37 -6.17
N GLY A 387 -33.68 -6.80 -5.85
CA GLY A 387 -34.13 -5.52 -6.38
C GLY A 387 -33.19 -4.36 -6.01
N ALA A 388 -32.82 -4.24 -4.74
CA ALA A 388 -31.89 -3.22 -4.26
C ALA A 388 -30.52 -3.32 -4.95
N ASN A 389 -29.91 -4.52 -5.00
CA ASN A 389 -28.58 -4.70 -5.61
C ASN A 389 -28.56 -4.58 -7.15
N ARG A 390 -29.72 -4.58 -7.84
CA ARG A 390 -29.78 -4.62 -9.32
C ARG A 390 -30.50 -3.43 -9.96
N TYR A 391 -31.36 -2.74 -9.21
CA TYR A 391 -32.13 -1.57 -9.67
C TYR A 391 -32.11 -0.40 -8.67
N GLY A 392 -31.73 -0.63 -7.40
CA GLY A 392 -31.66 0.37 -6.34
C GLY A 392 -30.24 0.66 -5.85
N VAL A 393 -29.25 0.64 -6.75
CA VAL A 393 -27.83 0.76 -6.38
C VAL A 393 -27.54 2.16 -5.82
N SER A 394 -27.54 2.27 -4.49
CA SER A 394 -26.83 3.35 -3.79
C SER A 394 -25.38 3.33 -4.28
N LEU A 395 -24.94 4.43 -4.90
CA LEU A 395 -23.59 4.56 -5.44
C LEU A 395 -22.57 4.19 -4.36
N ASP A 396 -21.85 3.10 -4.56
CA ASP A 396 -20.75 2.64 -3.70
C ASP A 396 -19.54 3.54 -3.97
N VAL A 397 -19.65 4.78 -3.46
CA VAL A 397 -18.87 5.99 -3.77
C VAL A 397 -17.42 5.66 -4.04
N ILE A 398 -16.75 4.99 -3.10
CA ILE A 398 -15.45 4.36 -3.33
C ILE A 398 -15.66 2.86 -3.14
N LYS A 399 -15.02 2.01 -3.96
CA LYS A 399 -15.12 0.54 -3.83
C LYS A 399 -14.96 0.09 -2.37
N HIS A 400 -16.02 -0.50 -1.82
CA HIS A 400 -16.16 -0.96 -0.43
C HIS A 400 -16.23 0.14 0.65
N LEU A 401 -16.61 1.37 0.31
CA LEU A 401 -17.01 2.42 1.26
C LEU A 401 -18.50 2.73 1.09
N SER A 402 -19.30 2.17 1.98
CA SER A 402 -20.75 2.41 2.02
C SER A 402 -21.10 3.76 2.65
N SER A 403 -22.32 4.25 2.37
CA SER A 403 -22.91 5.40 3.08
C SER A 403 -22.97 5.15 4.60
N ARG A 404 -23.34 3.93 5.02
CA ARG A 404 -23.38 3.54 6.44
C ARG A 404 -22.04 3.77 7.14
N SER A 405 -20.92 3.36 6.55
CA SER A 405 -19.60 3.58 7.14
C SER A 405 -19.22 5.07 7.15
N ILE A 406 -19.68 5.89 6.20
CA ILE A 406 -19.53 7.36 6.27
C ILE A 406 -20.27 7.93 7.48
N ASP A 407 -21.48 7.45 7.75
CA ASP A 407 -22.34 7.93 8.84
C ASP A 407 -21.91 7.38 10.22
N THR A 408 -21.31 6.19 10.29
CA THR A 408 -20.66 5.65 11.50
C THR A 408 -19.37 6.41 11.87
N PHE A 409 -18.44 6.58 10.91
CA PHE A 409 -17.10 7.08 11.21
C PHE A 409 -17.01 8.61 11.30
N ARG A 410 -17.93 9.37 10.70
CA ARG A 410 -17.88 10.84 10.74
C ARG A 410 -18.19 11.41 12.13
N PRO A 411 -19.31 11.10 12.83
CA PRO A 411 -19.59 11.65 14.16
C PRO A 411 -18.49 11.28 15.16
N THR A 412 -18.04 10.02 15.11
CA THR A 412 -16.91 9.49 15.89
C THR A 412 -15.62 10.31 15.67
N SER A 413 -15.30 10.67 14.42
CA SER A 413 -14.15 11.54 14.11
C SER A 413 -14.37 12.97 14.62
N MET A 414 -15.58 13.51 14.47
CA MET A 414 -15.92 14.87 14.90
C MET A 414 -15.85 15.04 16.43
N GLN A 415 -16.32 14.06 17.19
CA GLN A 415 -16.19 14.03 18.66
C GLN A 415 -14.71 13.97 19.09
N TRP A 416 -13.89 13.16 18.40
CA TRP A 416 -12.44 13.14 18.61
C TRP A 416 -11.77 14.49 18.30
N HIS A 417 -12.20 15.20 17.26
CA HIS A 417 -11.70 16.56 16.98
C HIS A 417 -12.03 17.54 18.13
N VAL A 418 -13.24 17.47 18.69
CA VAL A 418 -13.67 18.32 19.82
C VAL A 418 -12.77 18.08 21.04
N PHE A 419 -12.48 16.82 21.39
CA PHE A 419 -11.52 16.50 22.46
C PHE A 419 -10.13 17.10 22.20
N LEU A 420 -9.63 17.07 20.97
CA LEU A 420 -8.35 17.67 20.59
C LEU A 420 -8.37 19.21 20.54
N GLY A 421 -9.52 19.87 20.78
CA GLY A 421 -9.68 21.32 20.64
C GLY A 421 -9.65 21.79 19.19
N LEU A 422 -10.02 20.93 18.23
CA LEU A 422 -9.96 21.19 16.79
C LEU A 422 -11.36 21.25 16.17
N VAL A 423 -11.55 22.17 15.23
CA VAL A 423 -12.82 22.38 14.52
C VAL A 423 -12.97 21.45 13.31
N SER A 424 -14.10 20.75 13.24
CA SER A 424 -14.42 19.82 12.14
C SER A 424 -14.84 20.53 10.85
N SER A 425 -15.52 21.68 10.95
CA SER A 425 -16.13 22.40 9.81
C SER A 425 -15.77 23.88 9.77
N ARG A 426 -15.97 24.49 8.59
CA ARG A 426 -15.70 25.92 8.33
C ARG A 426 -16.60 26.85 9.16
N GLN A 427 -17.87 26.48 9.34
CA GLN A 427 -18.82 27.23 10.17
C GLN A 427 -18.38 27.25 11.65
N ALA A 428 -17.90 26.12 12.17
CA ALA A 428 -17.37 26.04 13.55
C ALA A 428 -16.10 26.89 13.71
N ALA A 429 -15.20 26.90 12.71
CA ALA A 429 -14.02 27.77 12.70
C ALA A 429 -14.39 29.27 12.79
N ALA A 430 -15.31 29.72 11.94
CA ALA A 430 -15.76 31.12 11.89
C ALA A 430 -16.51 31.54 13.18
N ALA A 431 -17.32 30.65 13.76
CA ALA A 431 -18.00 30.89 15.04
C ALA A 431 -17.00 31.04 16.20
N GLY A 432 -15.94 30.23 16.22
CA GLY A 432 -14.84 30.34 17.18
C GLY A 432 -14.10 31.68 17.10
N GLN A 433 -13.74 32.12 15.90
CA GLN A 433 -13.12 33.44 15.70
C GLN A 433 -14.01 34.60 16.15
N LYS A 434 -15.32 34.56 15.85
CA LYS A 434 -16.27 35.59 16.32
C LYS A 434 -16.35 35.64 17.86
N ARG A 435 -16.39 34.49 18.55
CA ARG A 435 -16.34 34.46 20.02
C ARG A 435 -15.03 35.04 20.58
N GLY A 436 -13.89 34.73 19.95
CA GLY A 436 -12.58 35.28 20.35
C GLY A 436 -12.46 36.81 20.17
N ALA A 437 -13.11 37.36 19.14
CA ALA A 437 -13.22 38.82 18.97
C ALA A 437 -14.15 39.45 20.02
N HIS A 438 -15.32 38.84 20.27
CA HIS A 438 -16.30 39.38 21.21
C HIS A 438 -15.82 39.32 22.68
N LEU A 439 -14.95 38.39 23.04
CA LEU A 439 -14.27 38.37 24.35
C LEU A 439 -13.29 39.53 24.58
N ARG A 440 -13.10 40.42 23.58
CA ARG A 440 -12.36 41.69 23.72
C ARG A 440 -13.27 42.94 23.72
N SER A 441 -14.59 42.79 23.65
CA SER A 441 -15.57 43.88 23.77
C SER A 441 -16.73 43.48 24.69
N GLY A 442 -16.88 44.19 25.81
CA GLY A 442 -17.65 43.73 26.97
C GLY A 442 -19.17 43.66 26.85
N SER A 443 -19.79 43.18 27.94
CA SER A 443 -21.23 43.21 28.27
C SER A 443 -22.23 42.45 27.37
N SER A 444 -22.48 41.19 27.78
CA SER A 444 -23.82 40.65 28.11
C SER A 444 -25.06 40.98 27.26
N SER A 445 -25.50 40.03 26.42
CA SER A 445 -26.92 39.87 26.02
C SER A 445 -27.30 38.48 25.44
N VAL A 446 -26.50 37.42 25.64
CA VAL A 446 -26.74 36.08 25.03
C VAL A 446 -26.85 34.98 26.10
N SER A 447 -27.97 34.97 26.82
CA SER A 447 -28.28 34.01 27.91
C SER A 447 -29.47 33.09 27.64
N SER A 448 -30.41 33.47 26.76
CA SER A 448 -31.62 32.71 26.44
C SER A 448 -31.36 31.51 25.52
N GLU A 449 -30.75 31.73 24.36
CA GLU A 449 -30.52 30.68 23.35
C GLU A 449 -29.66 29.53 23.89
N ARG A 450 -28.65 29.83 24.71
CA ARG A 450 -27.79 28.81 25.35
C ARG A 450 -28.60 27.83 26.19
N GLN A 451 -29.53 28.31 27.01
CA GLN A 451 -30.40 27.43 27.81
C GLN A 451 -31.30 26.54 26.94
N GLN A 452 -31.60 26.92 25.69
CA GLN A 452 -32.42 26.14 24.79
C GLN A 452 -31.61 25.10 23.99
N GLU A 453 -30.35 25.42 23.62
CA GLU A 453 -29.40 24.45 23.06
C GLU A 453 -28.93 23.44 24.12
N ASP A 454 -28.54 23.90 25.32
CA ASP A 454 -28.10 23.04 26.42
C ASP A 454 -29.22 22.08 26.86
N ARG A 455 -30.49 22.52 26.88
CA ARG A 455 -31.65 21.63 27.12
C ARG A 455 -31.85 20.60 26.00
N ARG A 456 -31.64 20.97 24.73
CA ARG A 456 -31.68 20.00 23.61
C ARG A 456 -30.54 18.98 23.71
N MET A 457 -29.35 19.43 24.08
CA MET A 457 -28.18 18.56 24.29
C MET A 457 -28.43 17.57 25.45
N ALA A 458 -28.95 18.06 26.58
CA ALA A 458 -29.32 17.23 27.74
C ALA A 458 -30.41 16.19 27.40
N LEU A 459 -31.42 16.56 26.61
CA LEU A 459 -32.46 15.63 26.15
C LEU A 459 -31.91 14.54 25.20
N MET A 460 -30.92 14.86 24.35
CA MET A 460 -30.22 13.83 23.56
C MET A 460 -29.36 12.91 24.42
N LEU A 461 -28.73 13.45 25.48
CA LEU A 461 -27.89 12.68 26.40
C LEU A 461 -28.70 11.71 27.27
N GLN A 462 -29.92 12.08 27.71
CA GLN A 462 -30.79 11.18 28.49
C GLN A 462 -31.24 9.92 27.73
N ASN A 463 -31.39 9.98 26.40
CA ASN A 463 -31.89 8.85 25.62
C ASN A 463 -30.83 7.79 25.25
N ASN A 464 -29.53 8.06 25.49
CA ASN A 464 -28.43 7.21 25.04
C ASN A 464 -27.56 6.66 26.20
N GLY A 465 -28.15 6.37 27.37
CA GLY A 465 -27.37 5.85 28.50
C GLY A 465 -28.14 5.13 29.62
N ILE A 466 -27.76 3.86 29.83
CA ILE A 466 -27.64 3.16 31.14
C ILE A 466 -28.93 2.86 31.93
N HIS A 467 -29.97 3.70 31.98
CA HIS A 467 -31.13 3.46 32.85
C HIS A 467 -32.15 2.39 32.38
N GLY A 468 -32.08 1.94 31.12
CA GLY A 468 -32.97 0.88 30.61
C GLY A 468 -32.70 -0.52 31.15
N TRP A 469 -31.44 -0.83 31.50
CA TRP A 469 -31.00 -2.20 31.80
C TRP A 469 -31.48 -2.73 33.16
N ALA A 470 -31.75 -1.85 34.14
CA ALA A 470 -32.21 -2.25 35.47
C ALA A 470 -33.59 -2.94 35.41
N ARG A 471 -34.56 -2.38 34.67
CA ARG A 471 -35.91 -2.94 34.54
C ARG A 471 -35.95 -4.28 33.78
N MET A 472 -35.04 -4.48 32.83
CA MET A 472 -35.02 -5.69 32.01
C MET A 472 -34.53 -6.93 32.79
N LEU A 473 -33.65 -6.73 33.79
CA LEU A 473 -33.14 -7.80 34.66
C LEU A 473 -34.14 -8.21 35.76
N GLU A 474 -35.15 -7.39 36.06
CA GLU A 474 -36.23 -7.75 36.99
C GLU A 474 -37.33 -8.61 36.34
N GLN A 475 -37.50 -8.55 35.02
CA GLN A 475 -38.57 -9.27 34.31
C GLN A 475 -38.21 -10.71 33.91
N SER A 476 -36.92 -11.07 33.91
CA SER A 476 -36.43 -12.39 33.45
C SER A 476 -36.30 -13.46 34.55
N ARG A 477 -36.99 -13.31 35.69
CA ARG A 477 -36.94 -14.28 36.80
C ARG A 477 -38.08 -15.32 36.84
N HIS A 478 -38.96 -15.34 35.85
CA HIS A 478 -39.99 -16.36 35.71
C HIS A 478 -39.98 -16.98 34.31
N VAL A 479 -39.48 -18.21 34.23
CA VAL A 479 -40.12 -19.42 33.65
C VAL A 479 -39.04 -20.52 33.63
N GLU A 480 -39.30 -21.60 34.36
CA GLU A 480 -38.54 -22.86 34.27
C GLU A 480 -39.34 -23.85 33.40
N GLY A 481 -38.67 -24.90 32.90
CA GLY A 481 -39.33 -26.21 32.73
C GLY A 481 -39.26 -26.87 31.35
N GLY A 482 -38.45 -27.92 31.24
CA GLY A 482 -38.63 -29.03 30.31
C GLY A 482 -38.14 -28.86 28.86
N ASN A 483 -37.88 -29.94 28.10
CA ASN A 483 -37.68 -31.33 28.53
C ASN A 483 -36.83 -32.12 27.50
N SER A 484 -36.41 -33.34 27.82
CA SER A 484 -35.41 -34.13 27.07
C SER A 484 -35.96 -35.09 26.01
N SER A 485 -35.33 -35.16 24.83
CA SER A 485 -35.12 -36.35 23.94
C SER A 485 -34.63 -35.86 22.56
N GLY A 486 -34.02 -36.65 21.67
CA GLY A 486 -33.51 -38.04 21.74
C GLY A 486 -32.69 -38.38 20.47
N TRP A 487 -31.75 -39.33 20.53
CA TRP A 487 -30.88 -39.71 19.40
C TRP A 487 -31.53 -40.76 18.48
N HIS A 488 -31.43 -40.61 17.15
CA HIS A 488 -31.71 -41.66 16.15
C HIS A 488 -30.74 -41.58 14.95
N VAL A 489 -30.59 -42.68 14.20
CA VAL A 489 -29.52 -42.92 13.21
C VAL A 489 -30.05 -43.68 11.98
N GLY A 490 -29.53 -43.36 10.78
CA GLY A 490 -29.76 -44.05 9.49
C GLY A 490 -30.18 -43.08 8.36
N SER A 491 -29.95 -43.35 7.08
CA SER A 491 -29.17 -44.42 6.42
C SER A 491 -28.87 -44.09 4.94
N GLU A 492 -27.77 -44.63 4.40
CA GLU A 492 -27.35 -44.58 2.97
C GLU A 492 -28.06 -45.66 2.10
N PRO A 493 -27.79 -45.81 0.78
CA PRO A 493 -27.38 -44.86 -0.28
C PRO A 493 -28.15 -45.03 -1.63
N SER A 494 -27.86 -44.23 -2.68
CA SER A 494 -28.04 -44.68 -4.09
C SER A 494 -27.19 -43.89 -5.12
N HIS A 495 -26.79 -44.56 -6.22
CA HIS A 495 -26.00 -43.99 -7.34
C HIS A 495 -26.86 -43.65 -8.58
N ARG A 496 -26.42 -42.69 -9.43
CA ARG A 496 -26.04 -42.93 -10.86
C ARG A 496 -25.61 -41.68 -11.68
N ARG A 497 -24.34 -41.74 -12.16
CA ARG A 497 -23.81 -41.45 -13.52
C ARG A 497 -23.98 -40.09 -14.27
N SER A 498 -22.87 -39.73 -14.92
CA SER A 498 -22.65 -39.13 -16.26
C SER A 498 -22.79 -37.61 -16.55
N SER A 499 -21.71 -37.09 -17.15
CA SER A 499 -21.50 -35.81 -17.88
C SER A 499 -22.18 -35.81 -19.29
N PRO A 500 -22.13 -34.75 -20.17
CA PRO A 500 -21.04 -33.77 -20.39
C PRO A 500 -21.44 -32.29 -20.66
N CYS A 501 -20.44 -31.45 -20.94
CA CYS A 501 -20.58 -30.06 -21.45
C CYS A 501 -21.08 -30.01 -22.92
N PRO A 502 -21.53 -28.84 -23.44
CA PRO A 502 -20.72 -28.19 -24.51
C PRO A 502 -20.85 -26.65 -24.71
N LEU A 503 -19.92 -26.13 -25.53
CA LEU A 503 -20.05 -25.05 -26.55
C LEU A 503 -19.95 -23.53 -26.20
N TYR A 504 -19.59 -22.78 -27.26
CA TYR A 504 -19.12 -21.38 -27.31
C TYR A 504 -19.41 -20.80 -28.72
N ILE A 505 -19.77 -19.51 -28.86
CA ILE A 505 -20.09 -18.86 -30.16
C ILE A 505 -19.57 -17.39 -30.20
N PRO A 506 -18.89 -16.93 -31.27
CA PRO A 506 -18.39 -15.55 -31.44
C PRO A 506 -19.07 -14.72 -32.57
N PRO A 507 -18.90 -13.38 -32.59
CA PRO A 507 -19.13 -12.51 -33.76
C PRO A 507 -17.84 -11.78 -34.27
N PRO A 508 -17.86 -11.02 -35.39
CA PRO A 508 -16.72 -10.89 -36.32
C PRO A 508 -16.00 -9.51 -36.34
N GLY A 509 -15.11 -9.26 -37.33
CA GLY A 509 -14.31 -8.02 -37.40
C GLY A 509 -13.89 -7.54 -38.81
N CYS A 510 -13.09 -6.47 -38.82
CA CYS A 510 -12.37 -5.80 -39.95
C CYS A 510 -11.08 -5.14 -39.36
N GLY A 511 -10.11 -4.57 -40.09
CA GLY A 511 -9.90 -4.29 -41.53
C GLY A 511 -8.54 -3.57 -41.70
N SER A 512 -8.18 -3.06 -42.89
CA SER A 512 -6.87 -2.39 -43.12
C SER A 512 -6.87 -1.29 -44.20
N GLY A 513 -5.90 -0.35 -44.13
CA GLY A 513 -5.70 0.78 -45.05
C GLY A 513 -4.34 1.47 -44.85
N LEU A 514 -3.86 2.24 -45.85
CA LEU A 514 -2.46 2.72 -46.00
C LEU A 514 -2.35 4.25 -46.15
N ILE A 515 -1.12 4.82 -46.04
CA ILE A 515 -0.47 5.84 -46.92
C ILE A 515 0.84 6.41 -46.29
N THR A 516 1.78 6.92 -47.11
CA THR A 516 3.15 7.40 -46.76
C THR A 516 3.42 8.87 -47.17
N PRO A 517 4.47 9.53 -46.61
CA PRO A 517 5.72 9.83 -47.35
C PRO A 517 6.98 9.62 -46.44
N GLY A 518 8.23 10.08 -46.69
CA GLY A 518 8.91 10.92 -47.71
C GLY A 518 10.44 11.04 -47.41
N THR A 519 11.25 11.77 -48.22
CA THR A 519 12.74 11.72 -48.12
C THR A 519 13.51 12.99 -48.57
N THR A 520 14.81 13.08 -48.15
CA THR A 520 15.91 14.07 -48.42
C THR A 520 16.14 15.14 -47.33
N SER A 521 17.35 15.65 -47.04
CA SER A 521 18.75 15.20 -47.27
C SER A 521 19.69 15.84 -46.21
N GLY A 522 20.90 15.30 -46.00
CA GLY A 522 21.85 15.73 -44.94
C GLY A 522 22.93 16.73 -45.42
N PRO A 523 24.13 16.79 -44.78
CA PRO A 523 24.74 15.80 -43.88
C PRO A 523 24.42 16.10 -42.38
N GLU A 524 25.24 16.16 -41.32
CA GLU A 524 26.69 16.03 -41.04
C GLU A 524 26.92 15.20 -39.73
N THR A 525 27.87 15.55 -38.85
CA THR A 525 28.50 14.67 -37.83
C THR A 525 28.19 14.98 -36.36
N LEU A 526 27.70 13.97 -35.61
CA LEU A 526 27.81 13.81 -34.15
C LEU A 526 27.73 12.30 -33.79
N PRO A 527 28.17 11.86 -32.59
CA PRO A 527 28.22 10.43 -32.21
C PRO A 527 26.87 9.68 -32.28
N LEU A 528 26.95 8.40 -32.63
CA LEU A 528 25.84 7.59 -33.16
C LEU A 528 24.80 7.09 -32.12
N TRP A 529 24.09 8.01 -31.49
CA TRP A 529 22.84 7.70 -30.76
C TRP A 529 21.64 8.59 -31.15
N HIS A 530 21.83 9.55 -32.06
CA HIS A 530 20.77 10.43 -32.58
C HIS A 530 20.62 10.36 -34.12
N ARG A 531 19.96 9.32 -34.64
CA ARG A 531 19.21 9.38 -35.91
C ARG A 531 17.95 8.52 -35.83
N SER A 532 16.79 9.17 -35.79
CA SER A 532 15.48 8.51 -35.73
C SER A 532 15.10 7.85 -37.05
N ARG A 533 14.34 6.75 -36.99
CA ARG A 533 13.42 6.34 -38.05
C ARG A 533 12.03 6.13 -37.44
N ASN A 534 11.01 6.67 -38.10
CA ASN A 534 9.62 6.35 -37.79
C ASN A 534 9.27 4.95 -38.31
N LEU A 535 8.36 4.31 -37.58
CA LEU A 535 7.56 3.12 -37.91
C LEU A 535 7.93 2.33 -39.18
N ALA A 536 8.71 1.27 -38.98
CA ALA A 536 8.55 -0.01 -39.67
C ALA A 536 8.92 -1.14 -38.68
N SER A 537 8.50 -2.37 -38.95
CA SER A 537 8.96 -3.53 -38.16
C SER A 537 10.48 -3.64 -38.23
N VAL A 538 11.14 -3.81 -37.08
CA VAL A 538 12.59 -4.03 -37.03
C VAL A 538 12.88 -5.42 -37.60
N ASN A 539 13.18 -5.47 -38.89
CA ASN A 539 13.51 -6.71 -39.59
C ASN A 539 14.86 -7.23 -39.12
N ARG A 540 14.84 -8.10 -38.10
CA ARG A 540 16.04 -8.58 -37.40
C ARG A 540 16.87 -9.49 -38.31
N ARG A 541 18.17 -9.18 -38.39
CA ARG A 541 19.18 -10.07 -38.98
C ARG A 541 19.28 -11.36 -38.16
N THR A 542 19.48 -12.50 -38.82
CA THR A 542 19.86 -13.75 -38.13
C THR A 542 21.34 -13.65 -37.77
N ILE A 543 21.70 -13.90 -36.51
CA ILE A 543 23.10 -13.89 -36.07
C ILE A 543 23.80 -15.11 -36.65
N GLY A 544 24.99 -14.92 -37.23
CA GLY A 544 25.78 -16.00 -37.80
C GLY A 544 26.62 -16.72 -36.75
N GLU A 545 26.96 -17.99 -37.00
CA GLU A 545 27.73 -18.82 -36.06
C GLU A 545 29.07 -18.19 -35.67
N GLU A 546 29.79 -17.58 -36.62
CA GLU A 546 31.05 -16.86 -36.33
C GLU A 546 30.86 -15.54 -35.55
N GLU A 547 29.71 -14.87 -35.70
CA GLU A 547 29.38 -13.68 -34.89
C GLU A 547 29.05 -14.10 -33.44
N MET A 548 28.39 -15.24 -33.26
CA MET A 548 28.17 -15.88 -31.96
C MET A 548 29.50 -16.33 -31.31
N LYS A 549 30.38 -17.02 -32.04
CA LYS A 549 31.72 -17.42 -31.54
C LYS A 549 32.58 -16.22 -31.20
N GLN A 550 32.59 -15.15 -32.01
CA GLN A 550 33.31 -13.92 -31.71
C GLN A 550 32.81 -13.29 -30.39
N ALA A 551 31.49 -13.23 -30.18
CA ALA A 551 30.90 -12.74 -28.94
C ALA A 551 31.18 -13.67 -27.74
N MET A 552 31.31 -14.99 -27.94
CA MET A 552 31.76 -15.95 -26.91
C MET A 552 33.22 -15.74 -26.52
N ARG A 553 34.13 -15.53 -27.48
CA ARG A 553 35.55 -15.21 -27.21
C ARG A 553 35.68 -13.99 -26.31
N GLN A 554 34.97 -12.91 -26.64
CA GLN A 554 34.93 -11.70 -25.80
C GLN A 554 34.33 -11.98 -24.41
N ALA A 555 33.20 -12.71 -24.33
CA ALA A 555 32.53 -12.98 -23.06
C ALA A 555 33.32 -13.90 -22.11
N LEU A 556 34.28 -14.67 -22.62
CA LEU A 556 35.15 -15.57 -21.83
C LEU A 556 36.58 -15.06 -21.65
N GLY A 557 37.08 -14.18 -22.53
CA GLY A 557 38.47 -13.73 -22.52
C GLY A 557 39.47 -14.76 -23.05
N VAL A 558 39.04 -15.64 -23.95
CA VAL A 558 39.88 -16.69 -24.58
C VAL A 558 39.55 -16.86 -26.06
N ASP A 559 40.54 -17.23 -26.88
CA ASP A 559 40.37 -17.36 -28.34
C ASP A 559 39.78 -18.71 -28.79
N ASP A 560 40.09 -19.79 -28.07
CA ASP A 560 39.46 -21.09 -28.27
C ASP A 560 38.20 -21.19 -27.41
N VAL A 561 37.05 -21.44 -28.05
CA VAL A 561 35.73 -21.44 -27.41
C VAL A 561 34.86 -22.58 -27.92
N SER A 562 34.38 -23.38 -26.98
CA SER A 562 33.47 -24.51 -27.22
C SER A 562 32.28 -24.45 -26.26
N PHE A 563 31.20 -25.14 -26.62
CA PHE A 563 30.04 -25.30 -25.75
C PHE A 563 30.30 -26.41 -24.73
N ARG A 564 29.83 -26.21 -23.49
CA ARG A 564 29.97 -27.20 -22.40
C ARG A 564 28.97 -28.36 -22.52
N SER A 565 27.89 -28.16 -23.28
CA SER A 565 26.90 -29.18 -23.68
C SER A 565 26.05 -28.63 -24.82
N ASP A 566 25.37 -29.52 -25.57
CA ASP A 566 24.38 -29.10 -26.58
C ASP A 566 23.25 -28.27 -25.98
N SER A 567 22.75 -28.60 -24.79
CA SER A 567 21.73 -27.80 -24.11
C SER A 567 22.20 -26.36 -23.78
N GLN A 568 23.52 -26.13 -23.67
CA GLN A 568 24.07 -24.78 -23.57
C GLN A 568 24.09 -24.07 -24.92
N ARG A 569 24.39 -24.80 -26.01
CA ARG A 569 24.35 -24.31 -27.39
C ARG A 569 22.93 -23.94 -27.80
N GLU A 570 21.99 -24.87 -27.69
CA GLU A 570 20.55 -24.69 -27.92
C GLU A 570 19.98 -23.53 -27.08
N GLY A 571 20.34 -23.46 -25.80
CA GLY A 571 19.94 -22.36 -24.92
C GLY A 571 20.46 -21.00 -25.40
N LEU A 572 21.65 -20.92 -25.98
CA LEU A 572 22.20 -19.68 -26.54
C LEU A 572 21.55 -19.34 -27.89
N GLU A 573 21.43 -20.31 -28.79
CA GLU A 573 20.74 -20.20 -30.07
C GLU A 573 19.30 -19.69 -29.88
N ALA A 574 18.57 -20.22 -28.89
CA ALA A 574 17.23 -19.76 -28.52
C ALA A 574 17.22 -18.29 -28.04
N VAL A 575 18.17 -17.86 -27.22
CA VAL A 575 18.31 -16.45 -26.79
C VAL A 575 18.68 -15.50 -27.93
N LEU A 576 19.37 -16.00 -28.95
CA LEU A 576 19.78 -15.25 -30.14
C LEU A 576 18.79 -15.36 -31.32
N SER A 577 17.75 -16.18 -31.18
CA SER A 577 16.69 -16.38 -32.18
C SER A 577 15.81 -15.14 -32.39
N LYS A 578 14.91 -15.20 -33.39
CA LYS A 578 14.01 -14.08 -33.71
C LYS A 578 12.69 -14.09 -32.95
N ASP A 579 12.34 -15.20 -32.31
CA ASP A 579 11.05 -15.44 -31.63
C ASP A 579 11.02 -14.85 -30.21
N ASP A 580 11.46 -13.58 -30.16
CA ASP A 580 11.69 -12.65 -29.06
C ASP A 580 10.39 -12.23 -28.33
N LEU A 581 9.38 -13.10 -28.32
CA LEU A 581 8.08 -12.97 -27.66
C LEU A 581 7.78 -14.15 -26.71
N ALA A 582 8.41 -15.31 -26.91
CA ALA A 582 8.29 -16.45 -26.01
C ALA A 582 9.11 -16.23 -24.71
N PRO A 583 8.57 -16.55 -23.52
CA PRO A 583 9.39 -16.74 -22.33
C PRO A 583 10.22 -18.02 -22.48
N LEU A 584 11.54 -17.91 -22.30
CA LEU A 584 12.46 -19.05 -22.37
C LEU A 584 12.82 -19.49 -20.95
N VAL A 585 12.80 -20.80 -20.68
CA VAL A 585 13.31 -21.39 -19.44
C VAL A 585 14.51 -22.27 -19.80
N VAL A 586 15.65 -22.04 -19.16
CA VAL A 586 16.89 -22.80 -19.40
C VAL A 586 17.37 -23.40 -18.08
N VAL A 587 17.30 -24.72 -18.01
CA VAL A 587 17.76 -25.52 -16.86
C VAL A 587 19.11 -26.12 -17.24
N LEU A 588 20.16 -25.70 -16.54
CA LEU A 588 21.53 -26.19 -16.73
C LEU A 588 22.18 -26.30 -15.35
N PRO A 589 23.01 -27.32 -15.07
CA PRO A 589 23.60 -27.52 -13.75
C PRO A 589 24.44 -26.33 -13.27
N THR A 590 24.76 -26.30 -11.98
CA THR A 590 25.73 -25.33 -11.44
C THR A 590 27.09 -25.55 -12.10
N GLY A 591 27.70 -24.49 -12.63
CA GLY A 591 28.89 -24.59 -13.49
C GLY A 591 28.62 -24.86 -14.98
N GLY A 592 27.39 -25.22 -15.37
CA GLY A 592 26.96 -25.49 -16.75
C GLY A 592 26.86 -24.27 -17.68
N GLY A 593 27.59 -23.18 -17.40
CA GLY A 593 27.75 -22.06 -18.34
C GLY A 593 26.59 -21.06 -18.46
N LYS A 594 25.56 -21.13 -17.58
CA LYS A 594 24.35 -20.26 -17.60
C LYS A 594 24.61 -18.77 -17.84
N SER A 595 25.67 -18.19 -17.28
CA SER A 595 25.98 -16.76 -17.40
C SER A 595 26.33 -16.30 -18.82
N LEU A 596 26.79 -17.20 -19.70
CA LEU A 596 27.03 -16.87 -21.11
C LEU A 596 25.74 -16.47 -21.84
N LEU A 597 24.58 -17.00 -21.40
CA LEU A 597 23.27 -16.74 -22.00
C LEU A 597 22.81 -15.28 -21.83
N PHE A 598 23.43 -14.50 -20.94
CA PHE A 598 23.22 -13.05 -20.86
C PHE A 598 24.47 -12.20 -21.13
N MET A 599 25.68 -12.78 -21.06
CA MET A 599 26.91 -12.07 -21.43
C MET A 599 27.13 -12.03 -22.96
N VAL A 600 26.98 -13.15 -23.67
CA VAL A 600 27.19 -13.20 -25.13
C VAL A 600 26.27 -12.22 -25.89
N PRO A 601 24.97 -12.09 -25.58
CA PRO A 601 24.11 -11.09 -26.21
C PRO A 601 24.53 -9.63 -25.98
N ALA A 602 25.35 -9.35 -24.96
CA ALA A 602 25.87 -8.02 -24.66
C ALA A 602 27.20 -7.69 -25.38
N CYS A 603 27.87 -8.70 -25.95
CA CYS A 603 29.06 -8.56 -26.79
C CYS A 603 28.75 -8.39 -28.30
N LEU A 604 27.48 -8.35 -28.68
CA LEU A 604 27.05 -8.21 -30.08
C LEU A 604 27.15 -6.76 -30.58
N ARG A 605 27.20 -6.57 -31.90
CA ARG A 605 27.28 -5.24 -32.55
C ARG A 605 26.05 -4.35 -32.31
N ASP A 606 24.89 -4.95 -32.08
CA ASP A 606 23.67 -4.31 -31.58
C ASP A 606 23.12 -5.17 -30.42
N PRO A 607 23.61 -4.94 -29.18
CA PRO A 607 23.24 -5.79 -28.05
C PRO A 607 21.82 -5.47 -27.54
N GLY A 608 21.37 -4.22 -27.70
CA GLY A 608 20.32 -3.63 -26.90
C GLY A 608 20.69 -3.61 -25.41
N ILE A 609 19.71 -3.37 -24.54
CA ILE A 609 19.85 -3.51 -23.08
C ILE A 609 19.38 -4.91 -22.68
N THR A 610 20.26 -5.68 -22.05
CA THR A 610 19.95 -6.92 -21.34
C THR A 610 19.91 -6.63 -19.84
N VAL A 611 18.78 -6.95 -19.19
CA VAL A 611 18.63 -6.83 -17.73
C VAL A 611 18.85 -8.18 -17.09
N VAL A 612 19.63 -8.26 -16.01
CA VAL A 612 19.86 -9.49 -15.25
C VAL A 612 19.41 -9.31 -13.81
N VAL A 613 18.32 -9.98 -13.43
CA VAL A 613 17.80 -10.00 -12.06
C VAL A 613 18.51 -11.10 -11.28
N VAL A 614 19.18 -10.74 -10.18
CA VAL A 614 19.97 -11.66 -9.35
C VAL A 614 19.49 -11.61 -7.89
N PRO A 615 19.26 -12.76 -7.22
CA PRO A 615 18.80 -12.77 -5.83
C PRO A 615 19.92 -12.52 -4.83
N TYR A 616 21.08 -13.14 -5.02
CA TYR A 616 22.17 -13.12 -4.05
C TYR A 616 23.19 -12.01 -4.34
N ARG A 617 23.49 -11.17 -3.33
CA ARG A 617 24.47 -10.08 -3.39
C ARG A 617 25.83 -10.53 -3.94
N ALA A 618 26.46 -11.51 -3.29
CA ALA A 618 27.77 -12.02 -3.68
C ALA A 618 27.81 -12.62 -5.11
N LEU A 619 26.68 -13.16 -5.61
CA LEU A 619 26.57 -13.62 -6.99
C LEU A 619 26.52 -12.44 -7.96
N LEU A 620 25.75 -11.39 -7.64
CA LEU A 620 25.70 -10.15 -8.44
C LEU A 620 27.09 -9.51 -8.53
N ASP A 621 27.79 -9.39 -7.40
CA ASP A 621 29.14 -8.80 -7.35
C ASP A 621 30.14 -9.61 -8.20
N ASN A 622 30.06 -10.94 -8.15
CA ASN A 622 30.89 -11.84 -8.98
C ASN A 622 30.58 -11.72 -10.48
N LEU A 623 29.30 -11.62 -10.86
CA LEU A 623 28.87 -11.45 -12.25
C LEU A 623 29.25 -10.08 -12.81
N LEU A 624 29.15 -9.02 -12.00
CA LEU A 624 29.55 -7.66 -12.38
C LEU A 624 31.06 -7.56 -12.63
N LEU A 625 31.88 -8.22 -11.81
CA LEU A 625 33.33 -8.31 -12.02
C LEU A 625 33.67 -9.02 -13.35
N LYS A 626 33.01 -10.15 -13.63
CA LYS A 626 33.20 -10.90 -14.88
C LYS A 626 32.80 -10.11 -16.13
N ALA A 627 31.65 -9.43 -16.09
CA ALA A 627 31.20 -8.59 -17.20
C ALA A 627 32.17 -7.43 -17.50
N LYS A 628 32.72 -6.79 -16.46
CA LYS A 628 33.75 -5.75 -16.61
C LYS A 628 35.07 -6.30 -17.16
N ALA A 629 35.50 -7.49 -16.73
CA ALA A 629 36.69 -8.15 -17.25
C ALA A 629 36.56 -8.50 -18.75
N ALA A 630 35.36 -8.86 -19.21
CA ALA A 630 35.02 -9.06 -20.62
C ALA A 630 34.83 -7.76 -21.44
N GLY A 631 35.12 -6.59 -20.86
CA GLY A 631 34.95 -5.29 -21.52
C GLY A 631 33.49 -4.90 -21.79
N ILE A 632 32.52 -5.55 -21.15
CA ILE A 632 31.10 -5.28 -21.36
C ILE A 632 30.70 -4.03 -20.58
N ASP A 633 30.04 -3.10 -21.27
CA ASP A 633 29.39 -1.93 -20.66
C ASP A 633 28.27 -2.38 -19.70
N CYS A 634 28.54 -2.26 -18.38
CA CYS A 634 27.67 -2.83 -17.36
C CYS A 634 27.75 -2.16 -15.97
N PHE A 635 26.62 -2.18 -15.24
CA PHE A 635 26.53 -1.68 -13.87
C PHE A 635 25.49 -2.43 -13.00
N GLU A 636 25.65 -2.35 -11.68
CA GLU A 636 24.58 -2.66 -10.71
C GLU A 636 23.62 -1.47 -10.66
N TRP A 637 22.36 -1.68 -11.08
CA TRP A 637 21.35 -0.62 -11.03
C TRP A 637 21.06 -0.18 -9.59
N LYS A 638 21.23 1.13 -9.35
CA LYS A 638 20.96 1.80 -8.08
C LYS A 638 19.85 2.82 -8.27
N ARG A 639 19.12 3.12 -7.20
CA ARG A 639 17.94 4.00 -7.29
C ARG A 639 18.40 5.41 -7.66
N GLY A 640 17.88 5.92 -8.79
CA GLY A 640 18.32 7.16 -9.41
C GLY A 640 19.09 6.95 -10.73
N GLU A 641 19.57 5.74 -11.02
CA GLU A 641 20.23 5.44 -12.29
C GLU A 641 19.24 5.48 -13.46
N VAL A 642 19.61 6.25 -14.49
CA VAL A 642 18.84 6.50 -15.72
C VAL A 642 19.64 6.24 -17.01
N ASN A 643 20.94 5.98 -16.88
CA ASN A 643 21.84 5.70 -18.00
C ASN A 643 21.56 4.30 -18.56
N PRO A 644 21.48 4.13 -19.90
CA PRO A 644 21.48 2.81 -20.50
C PRO A 644 22.88 2.17 -20.39
N ALA A 645 22.93 0.85 -20.35
CA ALA A 645 24.14 0.07 -20.60
C ALA A 645 23.79 -1.27 -21.26
N ALA A 646 24.74 -1.91 -21.94
CA ALA A 646 24.51 -3.20 -22.60
C ALA A 646 24.02 -4.30 -21.63
N LEU A 647 24.57 -4.34 -20.41
CA LEU A 647 24.21 -5.32 -19.38
C LEU A 647 23.94 -4.66 -18.02
N VAL A 648 22.70 -4.74 -17.53
CA VAL A 648 22.27 -4.07 -16.29
C VAL A 648 21.86 -5.09 -15.23
N PHE A 649 22.66 -5.22 -14.19
CA PHE A 649 22.41 -6.13 -13.07
C PHE A 649 21.49 -5.47 -12.03
N VAL A 650 20.52 -6.22 -11.49
CA VAL A 650 19.61 -5.71 -10.45
C VAL A 650 19.35 -6.76 -9.36
N SER A 651 19.57 -6.37 -8.11
CA SER A 651 19.26 -7.21 -6.94
C SER A 651 17.75 -7.27 -6.69
N THR A 652 17.23 -8.44 -6.31
CA THR A 652 15.81 -8.67 -5.96
C THR A 652 15.21 -7.60 -5.04
N ASP A 653 15.99 -7.12 -4.07
CA ASP A 653 15.54 -6.18 -3.04
C ASP A 653 15.27 -4.77 -3.58
N VAL A 654 15.72 -4.49 -4.81
CA VAL A 654 15.49 -3.23 -5.52
C VAL A 654 14.76 -3.40 -6.87
N VAL A 655 14.26 -4.61 -7.19
CA VAL A 655 13.47 -4.86 -8.41
C VAL A 655 12.20 -4.00 -8.47
N SER A 656 11.49 -3.81 -7.36
CA SER A 656 10.24 -3.03 -7.35
C SER A 656 10.42 -1.57 -7.83
N PRO A 657 11.38 -0.77 -7.32
CA PRO A 657 11.67 0.56 -7.87
C PRO A 657 12.37 0.53 -9.24
N PHE A 658 13.16 -0.50 -9.54
CA PHE A 658 13.80 -0.70 -10.85
C PHE A 658 12.79 -0.76 -12.01
N MET A 659 11.56 -1.23 -11.77
CA MET A 659 10.49 -1.25 -12.79
C MET A 659 10.26 0.11 -13.47
N SER A 660 10.57 1.23 -12.82
CA SER A 660 10.50 2.56 -13.42
C SER A 660 11.56 2.76 -14.51
N TYR A 661 12.82 2.37 -14.24
CA TYR A 661 13.92 2.40 -15.20
C TYR A 661 13.64 1.44 -16.38
N ALA A 662 13.25 0.20 -16.07
CA ALA A 662 12.95 -0.80 -17.09
C ALA A 662 11.85 -0.34 -18.06
N ARG A 663 10.78 0.31 -17.56
CA ARG A 663 9.72 0.89 -18.39
C ARG A 663 10.18 2.07 -19.25
N VAL A 664 11.10 2.91 -18.76
CA VAL A 664 11.70 3.97 -19.58
C VAL A 664 12.51 3.37 -20.73
N MET A 665 13.31 2.32 -20.47
CA MET A 665 14.09 1.65 -21.51
C MET A 665 13.22 0.82 -22.47
N GLU A 666 12.10 0.29 -22.00
CA GLU A 666 11.07 -0.38 -22.81
C GLU A 666 10.40 0.57 -23.80
N VAL A 667 10.02 1.78 -23.34
CA VAL A 667 9.43 2.86 -24.15
C VAL A 667 10.45 3.51 -25.10
N LYS A 668 11.73 3.59 -24.72
CA LYS A 668 12.81 3.98 -25.64
C LYS A 668 13.16 2.88 -26.67
N HIS A 669 12.49 1.72 -26.64
CA HIS A 669 12.79 0.53 -27.43
C HIS A 669 14.20 -0.06 -27.23
N LEU A 670 14.93 0.36 -26.19
CA LEU A 670 16.28 -0.09 -25.86
C LEU A 670 16.30 -1.40 -25.07
N LEU A 671 15.31 -1.61 -24.19
CA LEU A 671 15.19 -2.87 -23.44
C LEU A 671 14.85 -4.02 -24.40
N ARG A 672 15.80 -4.93 -24.60
CA ARG A 672 15.67 -6.06 -25.53
C ARG A 672 15.16 -7.30 -24.81
N ARG A 673 15.82 -7.72 -23.73
CA ARG A 673 15.51 -8.97 -23.00
C ARG A 673 15.70 -8.82 -21.47
N VAL A 674 15.05 -9.69 -20.71
CA VAL A 674 15.13 -9.72 -19.24
C VAL A 674 15.52 -11.12 -18.76
N SER A 675 16.76 -11.29 -18.34
CA SER A 675 17.25 -12.52 -17.73
C SER A 675 16.99 -12.51 -16.21
N VAL A 676 16.62 -13.68 -15.69
CA VAL A 676 16.23 -13.93 -14.30
C VAL A 676 17.05 -15.11 -13.82
N ASP A 677 18.06 -14.85 -12.99
CA ASP A 677 18.98 -15.86 -12.46
C ASP A 677 18.46 -16.43 -11.13
N GLU A 678 18.82 -17.69 -10.85
CA GLU A 678 18.18 -18.55 -9.84
C GLU A 678 16.65 -18.43 -9.82
N SER A 679 16.07 -18.59 -11.01
CA SER A 679 14.67 -18.35 -11.31
C SER A 679 13.65 -19.17 -10.50
N HIS A 680 14.07 -20.25 -9.82
CA HIS A 680 13.21 -21.00 -8.90
C HIS A 680 12.78 -20.17 -7.68
N LEU A 681 13.58 -19.18 -7.26
CA LEU A 681 13.23 -18.28 -6.16
C LEU A 681 12.06 -17.34 -6.51
N LYS A 682 11.64 -17.29 -7.79
CA LYS A 682 10.42 -16.61 -8.26
C LYS A 682 9.13 -17.24 -7.71
N PHE A 683 9.17 -18.52 -7.34
CA PHE A 683 8.04 -19.27 -6.82
C PHE A 683 7.95 -19.18 -5.28
N THR A 684 9.10 -19.19 -4.59
CA THR A 684 9.17 -19.13 -3.12
C THR A 684 9.26 -17.71 -2.53
N SER A 685 9.77 -16.71 -3.28
CA SER A 685 9.96 -15.34 -2.80
C SER A 685 8.89 -14.36 -3.30
N SER A 686 8.28 -13.63 -2.36
CA SER A 686 7.26 -12.61 -2.64
C SER A 686 7.79 -11.41 -3.45
N ASN A 687 9.09 -11.12 -3.36
CA ASN A 687 9.75 -10.00 -4.04
C ASN A 687 9.69 -10.11 -5.58
N TRP A 688 9.61 -11.32 -6.14
CA TRP A 688 9.70 -11.53 -7.58
C TRP A 688 8.45 -11.12 -8.38
N ARG A 689 7.31 -10.87 -7.71
CA ARG A 689 6.04 -10.54 -8.39
C ARG A 689 6.13 -9.29 -9.27
N ALA A 690 7.06 -8.37 -8.98
CA ALA A 690 7.27 -7.16 -9.77
C ALA A 690 7.76 -7.43 -11.20
N VAL A 691 8.62 -8.44 -11.43
CA VAL A 691 9.22 -8.72 -12.76
C VAL A 691 8.17 -9.09 -13.81
N ARG A 692 7.01 -9.63 -13.39
CA ARG A 692 5.87 -9.96 -14.28
C ARG A 692 5.26 -8.73 -15.01
N GLY A 693 5.73 -7.51 -14.73
CA GLY A 693 5.20 -6.26 -15.27
C GLY A 693 5.92 -5.67 -16.49
N LEU A 694 6.84 -6.42 -17.12
CA LEU A 694 7.59 -6.06 -18.34
C LEU A 694 7.08 -6.86 -19.55
N ARG A 695 7.01 -6.24 -20.73
CA ARG A 695 6.50 -6.83 -21.99
C ARG A 695 7.65 -7.21 -22.94
N ARG A 696 8.66 -7.88 -22.40
CA ARG A 696 9.89 -8.28 -23.11
C ARG A 696 10.20 -9.75 -22.84
N PRO A 697 10.86 -10.45 -23.78
CA PRO A 697 11.20 -11.86 -23.62
C PRO A 697 11.98 -12.05 -22.33
N THR A 698 11.46 -12.95 -21.49
CA THR A 698 11.98 -13.21 -20.16
C THR A 698 12.68 -14.56 -20.18
N ILE A 699 13.98 -14.55 -19.90
CA ILE A 699 14.85 -15.72 -19.89
C ILE A 699 15.02 -16.16 -18.43
N MET A 700 14.48 -17.31 -18.07
CA MET A 700 14.53 -17.85 -16.70
C MET A 700 15.62 -18.92 -16.61
N LEU A 701 16.69 -18.60 -15.88
CA LEU A 701 17.86 -19.45 -15.72
C LEU A 701 17.83 -20.12 -14.33
N THR A 702 18.19 -21.40 -14.23
CA THR A 702 18.41 -22.03 -12.92
C THR A 702 19.21 -23.34 -13.01
N ALA A 703 19.83 -23.76 -11.89
CA ALA A 703 20.33 -25.13 -11.69
C ALA A 703 19.23 -26.13 -11.31
N THR A 704 18.19 -25.64 -10.63
CA THR A 704 17.14 -26.45 -9.99
C THR A 704 15.80 -25.84 -10.37
N LEU A 705 15.10 -26.43 -11.35
CA LEU A 705 13.74 -26.02 -11.68
C LEU A 705 12.75 -27.01 -11.05
N PRO A 706 12.10 -26.66 -9.94
CA PRO A 706 10.91 -27.39 -9.52
C PRO A 706 9.82 -27.21 -10.59
N ILE A 707 9.34 -28.34 -11.13
CA ILE A 707 8.28 -28.48 -12.13
C ILE A 707 6.89 -28.15 -11.54
N MET A 708 6.75 -26.95 -10.96
CA MET A 708 5.46 -26.29 -10.70
C MET A 708 5.25 -25.12 -11.67
N LEU A 709 4.89 -25.49 -12.90
CA LEU A 709 3.99 -24.69 -13.75
C LEU A 709 2.73 -25.50 -14.01
#